data_AF-A0A7C2UDP5-F1
#
_entry.id   AF-A0A7C2UDP5-F1
#
_cell.length_a   1.000
_cell.length_b   1.000
_cell.length_c   1.000
_cell.angle_alpha   90.00
_cell.angle_beta   90.00
_cell.angle_gamma   90.00
#
_symmetry.space_group_name_H-M   'P 1'
#
loop_
_entity.id
_entity.type
_entity.pdbx_description
1 polymer ?
#
loop_
_entity_poly.entity_id
_entity_poly.type
_entity_poly.pdbx_seq_one_letter_code
_entity_poly.pdbx_strand_id
1 'polypeptide(L)'
;MKKHAVRILMGLAIVAFFLGHTLDHYRIPVLDRFEAIIYDARVRLTMPRTVDDRIVILDIDEKSLQERELGGEGHWPWPRHRLALLLDRLFDKYGVAVVGFDVVFAERDESSGIRVLEQLASGELKSVPAFVPVFEKIRPQLNYDEIFASRMKGRNVVLGFTFSSDDPARAPKKGVLPDAVLAPDTFKGRNIGITSWNGYTANLEVLQKAAATAGHFNPWLDEDGVTRRVPMLAEYEGRYYEPLSLAIVRTLLGFPPVVPEFLEEATAQGYAGLEELKVGRLRIPVDERVSTLVPYRGERGSFRYISIVDVLNDRVPVEDLKGRIAIVGTSAPGLLDLRATPVGSAYPGVEVHANLISGILDQNIKSKPPYAAGAEFVLVLIAGLIITLLLPFLSPLKGTVTALVVLLVVVGSNLVLYDAGHIVLPLAAGLTMVLLLFTFNMAYGYFVEARGKRQITGLFGQYVPPELVDEMAKDPEKFSMEGESREMTVLFTDVRGFTTISEGLDPKELSLLMNEFLTPLTEVIYRHRGTIDKYIGDCIMAFWGAPLPDPAHARNGIIAALEMQRTLKDLQPHFQARNWPEIHIGVGLNTGRMSVGNMGSRIRLAYTVMGDSVNLASRLESITKEYGADIIVGENTRAAVSDIVFRELDRVRVKGKDVAVTIFEPVGLDGEVEPERRKIIERYHEALGLYRGQNWEGAERAFTVLAAIPSESRLCHTFLQRIAILRAHPPGSGWDGAFTFETK
;
A
#
# COMPACT_ATOMS: atom_id res chain seq x y z
N MET A 1 -15.83 14.43 12.19
CA MET A 1 -15.41 13.24 12.98
C MET A 1 -16.29 12.02 12.75
N LYS A 2 -17.64 12.08 12.81
CA LYS A 2 -18.52 10.91 12.61
C LYS A 2 -18.24 10.12 11.31
N LYS A 3 -18.00 10.81 10.19
CA LYS A 3 -17.67 10.19 8.88
C LYS A 3 -16.39 9.34 8.86
N HIS A 4 -15.42 9.62 9.75
CA HIS A 4 -14.13 8.93 9.78
C HIS A 4 -13.97 8.00 10.99
N ALA A 5 -14.93 8.00 11.92
CA ALA A 5 -14.86 7.23 13.16
C ALA A 5 -14.66 5.73 12.91
N VAL A 6 -15.36 5.17 11.92
CA VAL A 6 -15.24 3.75 11.54
C VAL A 6 -13.82 3.43 11.05
N ARG A 7 -13.25 4.28 10.19
CA ARG A 7 -11.87 4.09 9.66
C ARG A 7 -10.84 4.15 10.77
N ILE A 8 -10.99 5.10 11.71
CA ILE A 8 -10.07 5.28 12.83
C ILE A 8 -10.17 4.10 13.81
N LEU A 9 -11.39 3.71 14.21
CA LEU A 9 -11.59 2.59 15.14
C LEU A 9 -11.05 1.27 14.58
N MET A 10 -11.30 1.00 13.29
CA MET A 10 -10.77 -0.21 12.65
C MET A 10 -9.24 -0.15 12.49
N GLY A 11 -8.69 1.02 12.16
CA GLY A 11 -7.25 1.21 12.12
C GLY A 11 -6.59 0.97 13.48
N LEU A 12 -7.18 1.48 14.56
CA LEU A 12 -6.70 1.25 15.93
C LEU A 12 -6.76 -0.24 16.31
N ALA A 13 -7.79 -0.96 15.88
CA ALA A 13 -7.87 -2.41 16.09
C ALA A 13 -6.75 -3.16 15.35
N ILE A 14 -6.42 -2.77 14.12
CA ILE A 14 -5.28 -3.32 13.38
C ILE A 14 -3.97 -3.03 14.11
N VAL A 15 -3.76 -1.79 14.58
CA VAL A 15 -2.55 -1.44 15.34
C VAL A 15 -2.45 -2.30 16.60
N ALA A 16 -3.53 -2.41 17.39
CA ALA A 16 -3.56 -3.26 18.58
C ALA A 16 -3.23 -4.73 18.27
N PHE A 17 -3.68 -5.24 17.13
CA PHE A 17 -3.36 -6.59 16.67
C PHE A 17 -1.86 -6.77 16.34
N PHE A 18 -1.17 -5.77 15.80
CA PHE A 18 0.29 -5.89 15.62
C PHE A 18 1.05 -5.67 16.93
N LEU A 19 0.56 -4.83 17.83
CA LEU A 19 1.18 -4.64 19.15
C LEU A 19 1.14 -5.93 20.00
N GLY A 20 0.04 -6.68 19.95
CA GLY A 20 -0.06 -7.99 20.63
C GLY A 20 1.01 -9.00 20.15
N HIS A 21 1.38 -8.92 18.88
CA HIS A 21 2.49 -9.73 18.34
C HIS A 21 3.86 -9.28 18.86
N THR A 22 4.13 -7.97 18.89
CA THR A 22 5.42 -7.43 19.39
C THR A 22 5.65 -7.69 20.88
N LEU A 23 4.57 -7.93 21.65
CA LEU A 23 4.62 -8.27 23.07
C LEU A 23 4.64 -9.79 23.33
N ASP A 24 4.81 -10.61 22.28
CA ASP A 24 4.80 -12.07 22.36
C ASP A 24 3.52 -12.68 23.01
N HIS A 25 2.39 -11.95 23.03
CA HIS A 25 1.11 -12.50 23.47
C HIS A 25 0.61 -13.60 22.50
N TYR A 26 0.94 -13.46 21.23
CA TYR A 26 0.82 -14.47 20.19
C TYR A 26 1.87 -14.23 19.11
N ARG A 27 2.27 -15.30 18.42
CA ARG A 27 3.19 -15.22 17.27
C ARG A 27 2.45 -15.43 15.98
N ILE A 28 2.81 -14.65 14.96
CA ILE A 28 2.28 -14.77 13.60
C ILE A 28 3.41 -15.37 12.75
N PRO A 29 3.41 -16.69 12.48
CA PRO A 29 4.56 -17.37 11.87
C PRO A 29 4.98 -16.80 10.50
N VAL A 30 4.03 -16.22 9.77
CA VAL A 30 4.31 -15.58 8.48
C VAL A 30 5.16 -14.31 8.66
N LEU A 31 4.95 -13.55 9.74
CA LEU A 31 5.77 -12.38 10.06
C LEU A 31 7.19 -12.78 10.44
N ASP A 32 7.37 -13.87 11.19
CA ASP A 32 8.69 -14.39 11.55
C ASP A 32 9.50 -14.78 10.29
N ARG A 33 8.84 -15.41 9.30
CA ARG A 33 9.46 -15.70 8.00
C ARG A 33 9.81 -14.44 7.23
N PHE A 34 8.93 -13.44 7.20
CA PHE A 34 9.24 -12.17 6.57
C PHE A 34 10.39 -11.45 7.27
N GLU A 35 10.49 -11.53 8.59
CA GLU A 35 11.60 -10.97 9.34
C GLU A 35 12.92 -11.64 8.99
N ALA A 36 12.94 -12.98 8.86
CA ALA A 36 14.11 -13.72 8.39
C ALA A 36 14.55 -13.29 6.98
N ILE A 37 13.61 -13.12 6.05
CA ILE A 37 13.87 -12.64 4.68
C ILE A 37 14.44 -11.21 4.70
N ILE A 38 13.87 -10.33 5.53
CA ILE A 38 14.34 -8.95 5.69
C ILE A 38 15.75 -8.93 6.30
N TYR A 39 16.01 -9.77 7.31
CA TYR A 39 17.34 -9.91 7.88
C TYR A 39 18.37 -10.33 6.83
N ASP A 40 18.05 -11.34 6.01
CA ASP A 40 18.97 -11.80 4.96
C ASP A 40 19.22 -10.73 3.90
N ALA A 41 18.18 -9.96 3.56
CA ALA A 41 18.32 -8.82 2.66
C ALA A 41 19.23 -7.73 3.27
N ARG A 42 19.13 -7.45 4.57
CA ARG A 42 20.03 -6.53 5.29
C ARG A 42 21.47 -7.01 5.20
N VAL A 43 21.75 -8.27 5.55
CA VAL A 43 23.09 -8.86 5.47
C VAL A 43 23.69 -8.69 4.07
N ARG A 44 22.95 -9.08 3.01
CA ARG A 44 23.45 -8.96 1.63
C ARG A 44 23.67 -7.51 1.18
N LEU A 45 22.86 -6.57 1.69
CA LEU A 45 22.95 -5.16 1.35
C LEU A 45 24.16 -4.49 2.01
N THR A 46 24.47 -4.84 3.26
CA THR A 46 25.48 -4.15 4.08
C THR A 46 26.79 -4.93 4.25
N MET A 47 26.89 -6.17 3.79
CA MET A 47 28.13 -6.95 3.91
C MET A 47 29.32 -6.22 3.23
N PRO A 48 30.51 -6.18 3.86
CA PRO A 48 31.68 -5.46 3.33
C PRO A 48 32.13 -5.88 1.92
N ARG A 49 31.95 -7.15 1.54
CA ARG A 49 32.49 -7.77 0.32
C ARG A 49 34.02 -7.65 0.21
N THR A 50 34.70 -7.87 1.34
CA THR A 50 36.16 -7.81 1.44
C THR A 50 36.74 -9.17 1.83
N VAL A 51 38.00 -9.40 1.47
CA VAL A 51 38.79 -10.53 1.96
C VAL A 51 39.46 -10.15 3.28
N ASP A 52 39.49 -11.05 4.26
CA ASP A 52 40.27 -10.87 5.49
C ASP A 52 41.52 -11.73 5.47
N ASP A 53 42.64 -11.06 5.27
CA ASP A 53 43.92 -11.73 5.14
C ASP A 53 44.40 -12.35 6.45
N ARG A 54 43.89 -11.95 7.63
CA ARG A 54 44.34 -12.51 8.93
C ARG A 54 44.03 -14.00 9.06
N ILE A 55 43.01 -14.47 8.32
CA ILE A 55 42.49 -15.83 8.40
C ILE A 55 42.72 -16.52 7.06
N VAL A 56 43.28 -17.72 7.10
CA VAL A 56 43.52 -18.57 5.95
C VAL A 56 42.85 -19.91 6.14
N ILE A 57 42.17 -20.39 5.09
CA ILE A 57 41.57 -21.71 5.08
C ILE A 57 42.57 -22.66 4.41
N LEU A 58 43.07 -23.61 5.19
CA LEU A 58 43.88 -24.71 4.73
C LEU A 58 42.96 -25.81 4.22
N ASP A 59 42.97 -26.00 2.90
CA ASP A 59 41.92 -26.72 2.21
C ASP A 59 42.33 -28.16 1.86
N ILE A 60 41.48 -29.11 2.26
CA ILE A 60 41.44 -30.46 1.71
C ILE A 60 40.62 -30.39 0.42
N ASP A 61 41.31 -30.01 -0.66
CA ASP A 61 40.79 -29.88 -2.02
C ASP A 61 41.03 -31.13 -2.87
N GLU A 62 40.46 -31.17 -4.07
CA GLU A 62 40.66 -32.27 -5.04
C GLU A 62 42.15 -32.50 -5.34
N LYS A 63 42.96 -31.43 -5.38
CA LYS A 63 44.41 -31.52 -5.56
C LYS A 63 45.07 -32.29 -4.42
N SER A 64 44.64 -32.05 -3.18
CA SER A 64 45.15 -32.77 -2.00
C SER A 64 44.70 -34.23 -1.97
N LEU A 65 43.55 -34.57 -2.55
CA LEU A 65 43.02 -35.94 -2.58
C LEU A 65 43.60 -36.83 -3.69
N GLN A 66 44.38 -36.27 -4.61
CA GLN A 66 45.08 -37.05 -5.64
C GLN A 66 46.03 -38.08 -5.03
N GLU A 67 46.30 -39.15 -5.77
CA GLU A 67 47.32 -40.14 -5.38
C GLU A 67 48.67 -39.45 -5.15
N ARG A 68 49.45 -39.98 -4.20
CA ARG A 68 50.76 -39.40 -3.84
C ARG A 68 51.73 -39.33 -5.01
N GLU A 69 51.66 -40.30 -5.92
CA GLU A 69 52.47 -40.33 -7.14
C GLU A 69 52.16 -39.16 -8.07
N LEU A 70 50.93 -38.63 -8.00
CA LEU A 70 50.46 -37.46 -8.74
C LEU A 70 50.66 -36.15 -7.97
N GLY A 71 51.28 -36.21 -6.78
CA GLY A 71 51.60 -35.05 -5.95
C GLY A 71 50.51 -34.64 -4.96
N GLY A 72 49.51 -35.50 -4.72
CA GLY A 72 48.52 -35.38 -3.64
C GLY A 72 48.92 -36.11 -2.35
N GLU A 73 47.97 -36.35 -1.44
CA GLU A 73 48.16 -37.13 -0.20
C GLU A 73 47.38 -38.47 -0.18
N GLY A 74 46.56 -38.71 -1.20
CA GLY A 74 45.66 -39.85 -1.30
C GLY A 74 44.32 -39.63 -0.58
N HIS A 75 43.62 -40.73 -0.33
CA HIS A 75 42.28 -40.69 0.27
C HIS A 75 42.26 -40.16 1.70
N TRP A 76 41.32 -39.25 1.97
CA TRP A 76 41.01 -38.77 3.30
C TRP A 76 40.17 -39.80 4.09
N PRO A 77 40.32 -39.95 5.42
CA PRO A 77 41.27 -39.25 6.29
C PRO A 77 42.71 -39.71 6.14
N TRP A 78 43.65 -38.76 6.11
CA TRP A 78 45.07 -39.08 5.99
C TRP A 78 45.66 -39.67 7.27
N PRO A 79 46.79 -40.41 7.16
CA PRO A 79 47.57 -40.83 8.30
C PRO A 79 47.97 -39.64 9.20
N ARG A 80 47.86 -39.80 10.52
CA ARG A 80 48.12 -38.77 11.53
C ARG A 80 49.58 -38.30 11.54
N HIS A 81 50.53 -39.12 11.09
CA HIS A 81 51.91 -38.68 10.89
C HIS A 81 52.04 -37.61 9.79
N ARG A 82 51.13 -37.59 8.79
CA ARG A 82 51.09 -36.53 7.77
C ARG A 82 50.52 -35.24 8.35
N LEU A 83 49.49 -35.33 9.20
CA LEU A 83 48.97 -34.18 9.94
C LEU A 83 50.01 -33.65 10.94
N ALA A 84 50.82 -34.52 11.54
CA ALA A 84 51.97 -34.13 12.36
C ALA A 84 53.01 -33.35 11.56
N LEU A 85 53.35 -33.81 10.35
CA LEU A 85 54.22 -33.08 9.43
C LEU A 85 53.61 -31.73 9.04
N LEU A 86 52.31 -31.67 8.79
CA LEU A 86 51.61 -30.41 8.52
C LEU A 86 51.81 -29.41 9.67
N LEU A 87 51.63 -29.84 10.93
CA LEU A 87 51.87 -28.98 12.09
C LEU A 87 53.32 -28.50 12.18
N ASP A 88 54.29 -29.38 11.96
CA ASP A 88 55.71 -29.01 11.95
C ASP A 88 55.99 -27.93 10.89
N ARG A 89 55.43 -28.08 9.67
CA ARG A 89 55.54 -27.04 8.63
C ARG A 89 54.87 -25.74 9.05
N LEU A 90 53.62 -25.80 9.50
CA LEU A 90 52.83 -24.62 9.84
C LEU A 90 53.47 -23.78 10.95
N PHE A 91 53.95 -24.42 12.02
CA PHE A 91 54.55 -23.70 13.14
C PHE A 91 56.04 -23.39 12.95
N ASP A 92 56.84 -24.37 12.51
CA ASP A 92 58.30 -24.21 12.52
C ASP A 92 58.83 -23.50 11.27
N LYS A 93 58.21 -23.72 10.11
CA LYS A 93 58.60 -23.06 8.86
C LYS A 93 57.77 -21.81 8.59
N TYR A 94 56.45 -21.92 8.62
CA TYR A 94 55.55 -20.84 8.22
C TYR A 94 55.27 -19.84 9.34
N GLY A 95 55.32 -20.27 10.60
CA GLY A 95 55.09 -19.41 11.76
C GLY A 95 53.65 -18.93 11.88
N VAL A 96 52.66 -19.80 11.67
CA VAL A 96 51.24 -19.49 11.93
C VAL A 96 50.99 -19.16 13.40
N ALA A 97 49.98 -18.35 13.69
CA ALA A 97 49.67 -17.94 15.06
C ALA A 97 48.86 -19.02 15.82
N VAL A 98 47.87 -19.60 15.15
CA VAL A 98 46.96 -20.63 15.67
C VAL A 98 46.53 -21.54 14.51
N VAL A 99 46.35 -22.84 14.78
CA VAL A 99 45.74 -23.80 13.85
C VAL A 99 44.46 -24.35 14.46
N GLY A 100 43.33 -24.16 13.79
CA GLY A 100 42.05 -24.78 14.13
C GLY A 100 41.71 -25.91 13.17
N PHE A 101 41.24 -27.06 13.68
CA PHE A 101 40.75 -28.16 12.85
C PHE A 101 39.23 -28.22 12.86
N ASP A 102 38.60 -27.98 11.70
CA ASP A 102 37.19 -28.25 11.46
C ASP A 102 36.98 -29.74 11.11
N VAL A 103 37.53 -30.61 11.96
CA VAL A 103 37.59 -32.08 11.82
C VAL A 103 37.57 -32.70 13.21
N VAL A 104 36.91 -33.85 13.37
CA VAL A 104 36.91 -34.62 14.61
C VAL A 104 37.78 -35.87 14.47
N PHE A 105 38.74 -36.05 15.37
CA PHE A 105 39.62 -37.21 15.42
C PHE A 105 39.14 -38.21 16.48
N ALA A 106 37.95 -38.78 16.27
CA ALA A 106 37.29 -39.68 17.23
C ALA A 106 37.81 -41.13 17.18
N GLU A 107 38.57 -41.49 16.15
CA GLU A 107 39.00 -42.86 15.86
C GLU A 107 40.52 -42.97 15.75
N ARG A 108 41.04 -44.10 16.23
CA ARG A 108 42.47 -44.44 16.17
C ARG A 108 42.96 -44.51 14.73
N ASP A 109 44.18 -44.07 14.52
CA ASP A 109 44.86 -44.26 13.24
C ASP A 109 45.41 -45.69 13.11
N GLU A 110 44.87 -46.45 12.16
CA GLU A 110 45.34 -47.81 11.85
C GLU A 110 46.21 -47.87 10.58
N SER A 111 46.50 -46.73 9.92
CA SER A 111 47.18 -46.68 8.62
C SER A 111 48.64 -47.10 8.63
N SER A 112 49.28 -47.19 9.80
CA SER A 112 50.65 -47.73 9.95
C SER A 112 50.72 -49.26 9.88
N GLY A 113 49.58 -49.95 9.92
CA GLY A 113 49.53 -51.40 10.08
C GLY A 113 49.87 -51.87 11.51
N ILE A 114 49.98 -50.95 12.48
CA ILE A 114 50.32 -51.27 13.88
C ILE A 114 49.43 -52.38 14.46
N ARG A 115 48.12 -52.35 14.16
CA ARG A 115 47.17 -53.36 14.64
C ARG A 115 47.46 -54.76 14.10
N VAL A 116 47.84 -54.87 12.82
CA VAL A 116 48.22 -56.15 12.20
C VAL A 116 49.48 -56.68 12.87
N LEU A 117 50.47 -55.81 13.12
CA LEU A 117 51.70 -56.19 13.82
C LEU A 117 51.45 -56.57 15.29
N GLU A 118 50.53 -55.89 15.99
CA GLU A 118 50.10 -56.25 17.34
C GLU A 118 49.40 -57.62 17.37
N GLN A 119 48.57 -57.92 16.37
CA GLN A 119 47.93 -59.24 16.22
C GLN A 119 48.96 -60.33 15.93
N LEU A 120 49.92 -60.09 15.03
CA LEU A 120 51.01 -61.03 14.76
C LEU A 120 51.90 -61.23 15.99
N ALA A 121 52.23 -60.16 16.73
CA ALA A 121 53.05 -60.23 17.94
C ALA A 121 52.37 -60.99 19.09
N SER A 122 51.04 -60.90 19.19
CA SER A 122 50.26 -61.59 20.22
C SER A 122 49.80 -62.99 19.81
N GLY A 123 49.81 -63.31 18.51
CA GLY A 123 49.39 -64.58 17.92
C GLY A 123 50.53 -65.35 17.24
N GLU A 124 50.51 -65.40 15.91
CA GLU A 124 51.34 -66.28 15.07
C GLU A 124 52.85 -66.12 15.30
N LEU A 125 53.32 -64.90 15.55
CA LEU A 125 54.74 -64.57 15.72
C LEU A 125 55.15 -64.41 17.19
N LYS A 126 54.28 -64.73 18.14
CA LYS A 126 54.55 -64.59 19.59
C LYS A 126 55.78 -65.38 20.05
N SER A 127 56.03 -66.55 19.46
CA SER A 127 57.14 -67.43 19.81
C SER A 127 58.42 -67.16 19.00
N VAL A 128 58.40 -66.22 18.05
CA VAL A 128 59.57 -65.88 17.23
C VAL A 128 60.48 -64.93 18.03
N PRO A 129 61.65 -65.38 18.54
CA PRO A 129 62.43 -64.62 19.53
C PRO A 129 62.90 -63.25 19.05
N ALA A 130 63.11 -63.08 17.74
CA ALA A 130 63.57 -61.84 17.14
C ALA A 130 62.43 -60.82 16.88
N PHE A 131 61.18 -61.26 16.76
CA PHE A 131 60.09 -60.39 16.29
C PHE A 131 59.59 -59.43 17.37
N VAL A 132 59.20 -59.94 18.53
CA VAL A 132 58.61 -59.13 19.62
C VAL A 132 59.55 -57.99 20.08
N PRO A 133 60.86 -58.22 20.31
CA PRO A 133 61.76 -57.13 20.70
C PRO A 133 61.94 -56.06 19.61
N VAL A 134 61.95 -56.46 18.34
CA VAL A 134 62.03 -55.51 17.21
C VAL A 134 60.73 -54.72 17.08
N PHE A 135 59.59 -55.40 17.22
CA PHE A 135 58.28 -54.76 17.20
C PHE A 135 58.17 -53.71 18.30
N GLU A 136 58.49 -54.04 19.55
CA GLU A 136 58.45 -53.06 20.65
C GLU A 136 59.38 -51.86 20.43
N LYS A 137 60.50 -52.04 19.71
CA LYS A 137 61.40 -50.94 19.33
C LYS A 137 60.80 -50.03 18.25
N ILE A 138 60.08 -50.57 17.27
CA ILE A 138 59.48 -49.77 16.16
C ILE A 138 58.07 -49.29 16.46
N ARG A 139 57.36 -49.92 17.42
CA ARG A 139 55.97 -49.63 17.78
C ARG A 139 55.71 -48.14 18.03
N PRO A 140 56.58 -47.38 18.74
CA PRO A 140 56.38 -45.93 18.90
C PRO A 140 56.42 -45.15 17.58
N GLN A 141 57.16 -45.62 16.58
CA GLN A 141 57.25 -44.99 15.25
C GLN A 141 56.01 -45.29 14.39
N LEU A 142 55.24 -46.32 14.75
CA LEU A 142 54.02 -46.74 14.08
C LEU A 142 52.75 -46.22 14.76
N ASN A 143 52.86 -45.67 15.98
CA ASN A 143 51.74 -45.05 16.67
C ASN A 143 51.56 -43.59 16.21
N TYR A 144 50.86 -43.43 15.10
CA TYR A 144 50.70 -42.12 14.46
C TYR A 144 49.84 -41.15 15.28
N ASP A 145 48.93 -41.63 16.12
CA ASP A 145 48.16 -40.77 17.04
C ASP A 145 49.09 -40.12 18.10
N GLU A 146 50.01 -40.89 18.68
CA GLU A 146 51.02 -40.36 19.62
C GLU A 146 52.00 -39.40 18.94
N ILE A 147 52.41 -39.69 17.70
CA ILE A 147 53.26 -38.79 16.93
C ILE A 147 52.55 -37.45 16.72
N PHE A 148 51.29 -37.48 16.30
CA PHE A 148 50.49 -36.28 16.08
C PHE A 148 50.26 -35.51 17.39
N ALA A 149 49.91 -36.19 18.48
CA ALA A 149 49.81 -35.61 19.81
C ALA A 149 51.11 -34.89 20.22
N SER A 150 52.26 -35.55 20.02
CA SER A 150 53.56 -34.97 20.38
C SER A 150 53.86 -33.66 19.64
N ARG A 151 53.35 -33.49 18.42
CA ARG A 151 53.51 -32.28 17.59
C ARG A 151 52.48 -31.20 17.88
N MET A 152 51.42 -31.49 18.62
CA MET A 152 50.47 -30.50 19.12
C MET A 152 50.92 -29.89 20.45
N LYS A 153 51.60 -30.67 21.29
CA LYS A 153 51.93 -30.27 22.66
C LYS A 153 52.74 -28.96 22.70
N GLY A 154 52.20 -27.96 23.40
CA GLY A 154 52.83 -26.65 23.55
C GLY A 154 52.67 -25.72 22.34
N ARG A 155 51.91 -26.12 21.32
CA ARG A 155 51.55 -25.29 20.17
C ARG A 155 50.08 -24.88 20.25
N ASN A 156 49.74 -23.76 19.60
CA ASN A 156 48.39 -23.22 19.57
C ASN A 156 47.49 -23.99 18.59
N VAL A 157 47.18 -25.24 18.93
CA VAL A 157 46.31 -26.13 18.14
C VAL A 157 44.97 -26.28 18.83
N VAL A 158 43.89 -25.99 18.10
CA VAL A 158 42.51 -26.13 18.56
C VAL A 158 41.82 -27.20 17.74
N LEU A 159 41.22 -28.19 18.41
CA LEU A 159 40.49 -29.27 17.75
C LEU A 159 38.98 -28.98 17.69
N GLY A 160 38.31 -29.54 16.68
CA GLY A 160 36.86 -29.52 16.56
C GLY A 160 36.21 -30.71 17.28
N PHE A 161 34.96 -30.54 17.69
CA PHE A 161 34.08 -31.63 18.09
C PHE A 161 32.61 -31.28 17.81
N THR A 162 31.72 -32.25 17.92
CA THR A 162 30.28 -32.04 17.67
C THR A 162 29.42 -32.61 18.78
N PHE A 163 28.36 -31.89 19.13
CA PHE A 163 27.27 -32.37 19.96
C PHE A 163 26.17 -33.03 19.12
N SER A 164 25.40 -33.92 19.75
CA SER A 164 24.21 -34.56 19.19
C SER A 164 23.01 -34.32 20.10
N SER A 165 21.84 -34.31 19.48
CA SER A 165 20.52 -34.22 20.09
C SER A 165 19.64 -35.42 19.67
N ASP A 166 20.26 -36.58 19.41
CA ASP A 166 19.58 -37.84 19.10
C ASP A 166 18.71 -38.34 20.27
N ASP A 167 17.94 -39.42 20.07
CA ASP A 167 17.31 -40.13 21.18
C ASP A 167 18.35 -40.42 22.29
N PRO A 168 18.08 -40.09 23.57
CA PRO A 168 19.02 -40.33 24.67
C PRO A 168 19.60 -41.75 24.73
N ALA A 169 18.86 -42.76 24.26
CA ALA A 169 19.33 -44.15 24.20
C ALA A 169 20.37 -44.41 23.08
N ARG A 170 20.45 -43.53 22.09
CA ARG A 170 21.33 -43.63 20.91
C ARG A 170 22.36 -42.51 20.81
N ALA A 171 22.26 -41.49 21.67
CA ALA A 171 23.14 -40.35 21.68
C ALA A 171 24.61 -40.82 21.85
N PRO A 172 25.49 -40.54 20.87
CA PRO A 172 26.88 -40.98 20.94
C PRO A 172 27.59 -40.32 22.12
N LYS A 173 28.47 -41.05 22.80
CA LYS A 173 29.43 -40.51 23.78
C LYS A 173 30.82 -41.02 23.43
N LYS A 174 31.42 -40.46 22.38
CA LYS A 174 32.70 -40.93 21.81
C LYS A 174 33.79 -39.90 22.00
N GLY A 175 34.98 -40.34 22.43
CA GLY A 175 36.11 -39.47 22.71
C GLY A 175 36.00 -38.73 24.06
N VAL A 176 36.82 -37.69 24.24
CA VAL A 176 36.89 -36.88 25.46
C VAL A 176 36.65 -35.41 25.10
N LEU A 177 35.74 -34.75 25.82
CA LEU A 177 35.49 -33.32 25.70
C LEU A 177 36.66 -32.50 26.31
N PRO A 178 36.91 -31.26 25.86
CA PRO A 178 37.85 -30.36 26.51
C PRO A 178 37.36 -29.97 27.92
N ASP A 179 38.20 -29.23 28.65
CA ASP A 179 37.74 -28.58 29.87
C ASP A 179 36.63 -27.57 29.57
N ALA A 180 35.61 -27.54 30.43
CA ALA A 180 34.50 -26.62 30.30
C ALA A 180 34.97 -25.17 30.51
N VAL A 181 34.41 -24.25 29.73
CA VAL A 181 34.83 -22.83 29.75
C VAL A 181 34.23 -22.05 30.91
N LEU A 182 33.14 -22.55 31.49
CA LEU A 182 32.48 -22.00 32.67
C LEU A 182 32.17 -23.10 33.68
N ALA A 183 32.11 -22.72 34.96
CA ALA A 183 31.76 -23.62 36.05
C ALA A 183 30.26 -24.01 35.98
N PRO A 184 29.87 -25.21 36.47
CA PRO A 184 28.48 -25.67 36.42
C PRO A 184 27.46 -24.75 37.10
N ASP A 185 27.86 -24.08 38.19
CA ASP A 185 26.97 -23.19 38.93
C ASP A 185 26.91 -21.76 38.35
N THR A 186 27.55 -21.46 37.21
CA THR A 186 27.66 -20.09 36.65
C THR A 186 26.31 -19.41 36.44
N PHE A 187 25.31 -20.17 35.97
CA PHE A 187 23.96 -19.66 35.71
C PHE A 187 22.94 -20.11 36.77
N LYS A 188 23.39 -20.63 37.92
CA LYS A 188 22.50 -21.12 38.97
C LYS A 188 21.58 -20.00 39.48
N GLY A 189 20.29 -20.29 39.57
CA GLY A 189 19.26 -19.32 39.99
C GLY A 189 18.90 -18.28 38.92
N ARG A 190 19.48 -18.37 37.72
CA ARG A 190 19.17 -17.54 36.56
C ARG A 190 18.51 -18.40 35.49
N ASN A 191 17.40 -17.93 34.93
CA ASN A 191 16.78 -18.61 33.79
C ASN A 191 17.42 -18.11 32.50
N ILE A 192 18.31 -18.90 31.91
CA ILE A 192 19.01 -18.61 30.65
C ILE A 192 18.65 -19.71 29.65
N GLY A 193 18.28 -19.33 28.43
CA GLY A 193 17.88 -20.26 27.36
C GLY A 193 19.03 -21.00 26.68
N ILE A 194 20.05 -21.45 27.41
CA ILE A 194 21.23 -22.12 26.83
C ILE A 194 20.81 -23.38 26.07
N THR A 195 21.43 -23.60 24.91
CA THR A 195 21.23 -24.83 24.13
C THR A 195 21.89 -26.02 24.83
N SER A 196 21.07 -26.97 25.28
CA SER A 196 21.49 -28.23 25.91
C SER A 196 21.56 -29.38 24.92
N TRP A 197 22.53 -30.27 25.12
CA TRP A 197 22.78 -31.44 24.28
C TRP A 197 22.85 -32.73 25.12
N ASN A 198 22.63 -33.90 24.49
CA ASN A 198 22.58 -35.19 25.19
C ASN A 198 23.62 -36.22 24.70
N GLY A 199 24.36 -35.91 23.64
CA GLY A 199 25.49 -36.71 23.15
C GLY A 199 26.58 -35.84 22.55
N TYR A 200 27.76 -36.44 22.32
CA TYR A 200 28.88 -35.81 21.63
C TYR A 200 29.76 -36.84 20.91
N THR A 201 30.43 -36.36 19.86
CA THR A 201 31.56 -37.03 19.22
C THR A 201 32.75 -36.07 19.27
N ALA A 202 33.76 -36.43 20.06
CA ALA A 202 34.95 -35.65 20.34
C ALA A 202 36.23 -36.44 20.01
N ASN A 203 37.38 -35.86 20.32
CA ASN A 203 38.68 -36.37 19.94
C ASN A 203 39.15 -37.52 20.86
N LEU A 204 40.08 -38.34 20.37
CA LEU A 204 40.80 -39.31 21.21
C LEU A 204 41.46 -38.60 22.40
N GLU A 205 41.47 -39.25 23.56
CA GLU A 205 42.03 -38.68 24.79
C GLU A 205 43.48 -38.19 24.63
N VAL A 206 44.31 -38.95 23.91
CA VAL A 206 45.72 -38.60 23.64
C VAL A 206 45.86 -37.31 22.84
N LEU A 207 44.95 -37.07 21.89
CA LEU A 207 44.94 -35.86 21.07
C LEU A 207 44.34 -34.69 21.84
N GLN A 208 43.24 -34.91 22.57
CA GLN A 208 42.56 -33.88 23.34
C GLN A 208 43.44 -33.30 24.46
N LYS A 209 44.23 -34.14 25.14
CA LYS A 209 45.18 -33.69 26.17
C LYS A 209 46.41 -32.98 25.60
N ALA A 210 46.74 -33.21 24.33
CA ALA A 210 47.90 -32.62 23.67
C ALA A 210 47.59 -31.29 22.99
N ALA A 211 46.36 -31.12 22.50
CA ALA A 211 45.86 -29.88 21.95
C ALA A 211 45.74 -28.78 23.02
N ALA A 212 45.74 -27.53 22.58
CA ALA A 212 45.64 -26.38 23.47
C ALA A 212 44.22 -26.25 24.06
N THR A 213 43.20 -26.52 23.26
CA THR A 213 41.80 -26.69 23.66
C THR A 213 41.01 -27.33 22.51
N ALA A 214 39.69 -27.47 22.65
CA ALA A 214 38.78 -27.81 21.56
C ALA A 214 37.50 -26.97 21.62
N GLY A 215 36.83 -26.80 20.49
CA GLY A 215 35.55 -26.09 20.40
C GLY A 215 34.55 -26.79 19.50
N HIS A 216 33.25 -26.58 19.76
CA HIS A 216 32.20 -27.22 18.99
C HIS A 216 31.94 -26.48 17.67
N PHE A 217 31.49 -27.19 16.65
CA PHE A 217 31.06 -26.56 15.38
C PHE A 217 29.57 -26.70 15.10
N ASN A 218 28.74 -27.04 16.11
CA ASN A 218 27.28 -27.08 16.00
C ASN A 218 26.69 -25.67 15.71
N PRO A 219 26.16 -25.41 14.50
CA PRO A 219 25.40 -24.19 14.27
C PRO A 219 24.00 -24.32 14.85
N TRP A 220 23.36 -23.19 15.11
CA TRP A 220 21.93 -23.15 15.34
C TRP A 220 21.22 -22.95 14.00
N LEU A 221 20.28 -23.85 13.68
CA LEU A 221 19.46 -23.74 12.48
C LEU A 221 18.16 -23.00 12.84
N ASP A 222 17.90 -21.89 12.16
CA ASP A 222 16.60 -21.23 12.24
C ASP A 222 15.52 -22.12 11.58
N GLU A 223 14.23 -21.79 11.76
CA GLU A 223 13.11 -22.64 11.29
C GLU A 223 13.11 -22.91 9.77
N ASP A 224 13.76 -22.06 8.99
CA ASP A 224 13.93 -22.19 7.55
C ASP A 224 15.19 -22.96 7.13
N GLY A 225 15.96 -23.49 8.09
CA GLY A 225 17.19 -24.24 7.86
C GLY A 225 18.40 -23.37 7.54
N VAL A 226 18.28 -22.05 7.61
CA VAL A 226 19.38 -21.11 7.35
C VAL A 226 20.20 -20.90 8.62
N THR A 227 21.52 -20.99 8.48
CA THR A 227 22.46 -20.69 9.57
C THR A 227 22.65 -19.18 9.64
N ARG A 228 22.04 -18.53 10.64
CA ARG A 228 22.25 -17.09 10.92
C ARG A 228 23.04 -16.85 12.18
N ARG A 229 23.06 -17.83 13.08
CA ARG A 229 23.62 -17.71 14.42
C ARG A 229 24.35 -18.99 14.84
N VAL A 230 25.31 -18.83 15.75
CA VAL A 230 26.04 -19.93 16.36
C VAL A 230 25.96 -19.79 17.88
N PRO A 231 25.64 -20.87 18.62
CA PRO A 231 25.71 -20.86 20.08
C PRO A 231 27.13 -20.55 20.54
N MET A 232 27.29 -19.51 21.35
CA MET A 232 28.60 -19.19 21.96
C MET A 232 28.87 -20.04 23.20
N LEU A 233 27.82 -20.60 23.79
CA LEU A 233 27.88 -21.60 24.85
C LEU A 233 26.91 -22.74 24.55
N ALA A 234 27.41 -23.96 24.57
CA ALA A 234 26.64 -25.20 24.51
C ALA A 234 26.72 -25.92 25.87
N GLU A 235 25.57 -26.39 26.37
CA GLU A 235 25.49 -27.10 27.65
C GLU A 235 25.44 -28.62 27.46
N TYR A 236 26.21 -29.34 28.29
CA TYR A 236 26.18 -30.79 28.39
C TYR A 236 26.50 -31.22 29.83
N GLU A 237 25.58 -31.94 30.47
CA GLU A 237 25.70 -32.45 31.84
C GLU A 237 26.09 -31.37 32.87
N GLY A 238 25.48 -30.18 32.75
CA GLY A 238 25.68 -29.01 33.59
C GLY A 238 26.96 -28.22 33.29
N ARG A 239 27.73 -28.59 32.26
CA ARG A 239 28.98 -27.92 31.88
C ARG A 239 28.81 -27.17 30.57
N TYR A 240 29.59 -26.09 30.39
CA TYR A 240 29.48 -25.19 29.24
C TYR A 240 30.72 -25.23 28.36
N TYR A 241 30.50 -25.30 27.05
CA TYR A 241 31.56 -25.44 26.05
C TYR A 241 31.40 -24.37 24.97
N GLU A 242 32.53 -23.87 24.46
CA GLU A 242 32.57 -22.80 23.45
C GLU A 242 32.67 -23.34 22.02
N PRO A 243 32.28 -22.55 21.01
CA PRO A 243 32.45 -22.95 19.61
C PRO A 243 33.90 -22.87 19.17
N LEU A 244 34.24 -23.60 18.10
CA LEU A 244 35.57 -23.63 17.49
C LEU A 244 36.12 -22.22 17.19
N SER A 245 35.27 -21.33 16.70
CA SER A 245 35.63 -19.93 16.43
C SER A 245 36.07 -19.18 17.70
N LEU A 246 35.36 -19.36 18.82
CA LEU A 246 35.70 -18.70 20.08
C LEU A 246 36.95 -19.31 20.74
N ALA A 247 37.08 -20.64 20.68
CA ALA A 247 38.27 -21.35 21.14
C ALA A 247 39.55 -20.88 20.42
N ILE A 248 39.47 -20.67 19.09
CA ILE A 248 40.58 -20.13 18.28
C ILE A 248 40.94 -18.71 18.72
N VAL A 249 39.95 -17.83 18.89
CA VAL A 249 40.19 -16.44 19.34
C VAL A 249 40.79 -16.42 20.74
N ARG A 250 40.30 -17.22 21.69
CA ARG A 250 40.86 -17.30 23.04
C ARG A 250 42.28 -17.83 23.03
N THR A 251 42.56 -18.86 22.23
CA THR A 251 43.92 -19.41 22.09
C THR A 251 44.87 -18.34 21.55
N LEU A 252 44.44 -17.57 20.54
CA LEU A 252 45.21 -16.44 19.98
C LEU A 252 45.53 -15.38 21.03
N LEU A 253 44.60 -15.11 21.95
CA LEU A 253 44.72 -14.09 23.00
C LEU A 253 45.38 -14.59 24.30
N GLY A 254 45.80 -15.86 24.38
CA GLY A 254 46.42 -16.42 25.57
C GLY A 254 45.43 -16.83 26.66
N PHE A 255 44.31 -17.43 26.28
CA PHE A 255 43.27 -18.01 27.15
C PHE A 255 42.63 -17.05 28.17
N PRO A 256 42.17 -15.84 27.76
CA PRO A 256 41.34 -15.03 28.65
C PRO A 256 40.09 -15.80 29.10
N PRO A 257 39.60 -15.59 30.34
CA PRO A 257 38.37 -16.21 30.81
C PRO A 257 37.16 -15.69 30.04
N VAL A 258 36.16 -16.55 29.86
CA VAL A 258 34.84 -16.14 29.36
C VAL A 258 34.03 -15.65 30.56
N VAL A 259 33.56 -14.40 30.51
CA VAL A 259 32.79 -13.78 31.59
C VAL A 259 31.42 -13.38 31.05
N PRO A 260 30.31 -14.02 31.49
CA PRO A 260 28.97 -13.60 31.13
C PRO A 260 28.64 -12.24 31.78
N GLU A 261 28.25 -11.24 30.98
CA GLU A 261 27.81 -9.92 31.49
C GLU A 261 26.27 -9.81 31.41
N PHE A 262 25.65 -9.48 32.54
CA PHE A 262 24.20 -9.42 32.70
C PHE A 262 23.75 -7.99 32.98
N LEU A 263 22.49 -7.67 32.62
CA LEU A 263 21.87 -6.41 33.00
C LEU A 263 21.77 -6.25 34.54
N GLU A 264 22.07 -5.06 35.06
CA GLU A 264 22.00 -4.76 36.50
C GLU A 264 20.56 -4.80 37.05
N GLU A 265 19.55 -4.52 36.22
CA GLU A 265 18.12 -4.54 36.57
C GLU A 265 17.37 -5.61 35.77
N ALA A 266 17.39 -6.85 36.25
CA ALA A 266 16.59 -7.92 35.67
C ALA A 266 15.09 -7.60 35.83
N THR A 267 14.40 -7.28 34.73
CA THR A 267 12.96 -7.06 34.72
C THR A 267 12.21 -8.33 35.13
N ALA A 268 11.18 -8.14 35.95
CA ALA A 268 10.32 -9.21 36.43
C ALA A 268 9.74 -10.04 35.28
N GLN A 269 9.86 -11.37 35.44
CA GLN A 269 9.37 -12.46 34.59
C GLN A 269 10.27 -12.89 33.41
N GLY A 270 11.23 -13.78 33.73
CA GLY A 270 11.51 -14.93 32.85
C GLY A 270 12.92 -15.07 32.32
N TYR A 271 13.59 -14.02 31.85
CA TYR A 271 14.95 -14.11 31.28
C TYR A 271 15.94 -13.32 32.13
N ALA A 272 17.09 -13.92 32.45
CA ALA A 272 18.07 -13.32 33.36
C ALA A 272 19.02 -12.28 32.71
N GLY A 273 18.73 -11.83 31.49
CA GLY A 273 19.31 -10.61 30.91
C GLY A 273 20.79 -10.71 30.52
N LEU A 274 21.25 -11.88 30.05
CA LEU A 274 22.61 -12.03 29.51
C LEU A 274 22.69 -11.33 28.13
N GLU A 275 23.46 -10.25 28.03
CA GLU A 275 23.56 -9.48 26.77
C GLU A 275 24.85 -9.78 25.99
N GLU A 276 25.94 -10.06 26.70
CA GLU A 276 27.23 -10.31 26.06
C GLU A 276 28.11 -11.29 26.85
N LEU A 277 29.02 -11.93 26.13
CA LEU A 277 30.14 -12.66 26.70
C LEU A 277 31.41 -11.83 26.51
N LYS A 278 32.10 -11.57 27.61
CA LYS A 278 33.37 -10.85 27.59
C LYS A 278 34.55 -11.81 27.62
N VAL A 279 35.50 -11.57 26.72
CA VAL A 279 36.70 -12.37 26.55
C VAL A 279 37.90 -11.43 26.49
N GLY A 280 38.48 -11.15 27.65
CA GLY A 280 39.51 -10.12 27.81
C GLY A 280 38.94 -8.73 27.51
N ARG A 281 39.37 -8.13 26.38
CA ARG A 281 38.87 -6.82 25.89
C ARG A 281 37.76 -6.93 24.86
N LEU A 282 37.50 -8.14 24.36
CA LEU A 282 36.50 -8.37 23.32
C LEU A 282 35.13 -8.60 23.95
N ARG A 283 34.10 -8.04 23.32
CA ARG A 283 32.70 -8.25 23.65
C ARG A 283 32.02 -9.02 22.54
N ILE A 284 31.22 -10.01 22.91
CA ILE A 284 30.49 -10.87 21.98
C ILE A 284 29.02 -10.78 22.36
N PRO A 285 28.20 -10.01 21.64
CA PRO A 285 26.78 -9.89 21.97
C PRO A 285 26.10 -11.25 21.79
N VAL A 286 25.12 -11.58 22.61
CA VAL A 286 24.38 -12.84 22.52
C VAL A 286 22.88 -12.60 22.61
N ASP A 287 22.12 -13.53 22.04
CA ASP A 287 20.66 -13.54 22.12
C ASP A 287 20.15 -14.34 23.35
N GLU A 288 18.82 -14.49 23.44
CA GLU A 288 18.14 -15.25 24.50
C GLU A 288 18.63 -16.69 24.66
N ARG A 289 19.25 -17.27 23.62
CA ARG A 289 19.82 -18.62 23.59
C ARG A 289 21.33 -18.66 23.72
N VAL A 290 21.93 -17.54 24.08
CA VAL A 290 23.39 -17.37 24.18
C VAL A 290 24.07 -17.64 22.83
N SER A 291 23.38 -17.32 21.73
CA SER A 291 23.89 -17.42 20.36
C SER A 291 24.24 -16.05 19.81
N THR A 292 25.26 -15.99 18.95
CA THR A 292 25.65 -14.73 18.28
C THR A 292 25.32 -14.79 16.79
N LEU A 293 24.94 -13.66 16.21
CA LEU A 293 24.71 -13.54 14.76
C LEU A 293 26.05 -13.62 14.01
N VAL A 294 26.09 -14.40 12.94
CA VAL A 294 27.29 -14.52 12.11
C VAL A 294 27.40 -13.27 11.23
N PRO A 295 28.47 -12.46 11.34
CA PRO A 295 28.65 -11.27 10.52
C PRO A 295 29.25 -11.67 9.17
N TYR A 296 28.42 -12.26 8.31
CA TYR A 296 28.82 -12.66 6.96
C TYR A 296 29.40 -11.48 6.20
N ARG A 297 30.69 -11.58 5.85
CA ARG A 297 31.38 -10.47 5.20
C ARG A 297 31.20 -10.44 3.68
N GLY A 298 30.82 -11.57 3.09
CA GLY A 298 30.69 -11.74 1.65
C GLY A 298 30.24 -13.16 1.29
N GLU A 299 30.21 -13.42 -0.02
CA GLU A 299 29.97 -14.77 -0.56
C GLU A 299 31.21 -15.66 -0.37
N ARG A 300 31.16 -16.89 -0.88
CA ARG A 300 32.29 -17.83 -0.83
C ARG A 300 33.56 -17.19 -1.39
N GLY A 301 34.69 -17.43 -0.74
CA GLY A 301 35.98 -16.83 -1.12
C GLY A 301 36.25 -15.50 -0.43
N SER A 302 35.50 -15.19 0.64
CA SER A 302 35.79 -14.08 1.54
C SER A 302 37.04 -14.28 2.40
N PHE A 303 37.66 -15.46 2.32
CA PHE A 303 38.91 -15.83 2.96
C PHE A 303 39.80 -16.53 1.96
N ARG A 304 41.12 -16.44 2.15
CA ARG A 304 42.08 -17.07 1.24
C ARG A 304 42.12 -18.57 1.48
N TYR A 305 41.96 -19.34 0.40
CA TYR A 305 42.11 -20.79 0.39
C TYR A 305 43.53 -21.18 -0.04
N ILE A 306 44.17 -22.08 0.70
CA ILE A 306 45.47 -22.65 0.38
C ILE A 306 45.38 -24.16 0.49
N SER A 307 45.68 -24.87 -0.59
CA SER A 307 45.70 -26.33 -0.63
C SER A 307 46.69 -26.89 0.40
N ILE A 308 46.26 -27.82 1.24
CA ILE A 308 47.13 -28.41 2.28
C ILE A 308 48.33 -29.12 1.65
N VAL A 309 48.15 -29.75 0.48
CA VAL A 309 49.26 -30.45 -0.16
C VAL A 309 50.35 -29.50 -0.66
N ASP A 310 50.02 -28.25 -0.96
CA ASP A 310 51.02 -27.22 -1.27
C ASP A 310 51.80 -26.80 -0.02
N VAL A 311 51.15 -26.74 1.13
CA VAL A 311 51.83 -26.49 2.43
C VAL A 311 52.81 -27.62 2.75
N LEU A 312 52.36 -28.87 2.61
CA LEU A 312 53.17 -30.07 2.87
C LEU A 312 54.37 -30.19 1.93
N ASN A 313 54.20 -29.80 0.67
CA ASN A 313 55.24 -29.85 -0.36
C ASN A 313 56.06 -28.56 -0.49
N ASP A 314 55.98 -27.65 0.49
CA ASP A 314 56.78 -26.44 0.53
C ASP A 314 56.57 -25.48 -0.66
N ARG A 315 55.38 -25.48 -1.26
CA ARG A 315 55.01 -24.70 -2.46
C ARG A 315 54.33 -23.36 -2.15
N VAL A 316 54.11 -23.06 -0.88
CA VAL A 316 53.45 -21.83 -0.42
C VAL A 316 54.50 -20.81 0.03
N PRO A 317 54.41 -19.53 -0.35
CA PRO A 317 55.23 -18.47 0.20
C PRO A 317 55.05 -18.29 1.71
N VAL A 318 56.11 -17.95 2.45
CA VAL A 318 56.05 -17.90 3.93
C VAL A 318 55.14 -16.79 4.42
N GLU A 319 55.19 -15.64 3.76
CA GLU A 319 54.37 -14.46 4.00
C GLU A 319 52.85 -14.70 3.94
N ASP A 320 52.43 -15.75 3.22
CA ASP A 320 51.01 -16.10 3.08
C ASP A 320 50.44 -16.75 4.35
N LEU A 321 51.29 -17.31 5.21
CA LEU A 321 50.89 -18.05 6.41
C LEU A 321 51.46 -17.45 7.71
N LYS A 322 52.53 -16.67 7.64
CA LYS A 322 53.19 -16.10 8.81
C LYS A 322 52.26 -15.22 9.64
N GLY A 323 52.09 -15.57 10.92
CA GLY A 323 51.24 -14.88 11.88
C GLY A 323 49.74 -14.99 11.60
N ARG A 324 49.32 -15.79 10.61
CA ARG A 324 47.90 -15.96 10.25
C ARG A 324 47.21 -16.98 11.16
N ILE A 325 45.90 -16.86 11.24
CA ILE A 325 45.01 -17.86 11.85
C ILE A 325 44.68 -18.88 10.75
N ALA A 326 45.17 -20.11 10.89
CA ALA A 326 44.94 -21.16 9.92
C ALA A 326 43.79 -22.07 10.37
N ILE A 327 42.79 -22.26 9.50
CA ILE A 327 41.67 -23.17 9.76
C ILE A 327 41.72 -24.29 8.73
N VAL A 328 41.88 -25.52 9.19
CA VAL A 328 41.86 -26.72 8.35
C VAL A 328 40.42 -27.12 8.11
N GLY A 329 40.00 -27.09 6.84
CA GLY A 329 38.67 -27.47 6.38
C GLY A 329 38.73 -28.15 5.01
N THR A 330 37.56 -28.36 4.39
CA THR A 330 37.49 -29.06 3.10
C THR A 330 36.57 -28.37 2.10
N SER A 331 37.01 -28.34 0.85
CA SER A 331 36.24 -27.91 -0.32
C SER A 331 36.03 -29.02 -1.36
N ALA A 332 36.46 -30.25 -1.07
CA ALA A 332 36.19 -31.41 -1.90
C ALA A 332 34.70 -31.79 -1.84
N PRO A 333 33.99 -31.95 -2.98
CA PRO A 333 32.54 -32.16 -3.02
C PRO A 333 32.02 -33.33 -2.16
N GLY A 334 32.80 -34.39 -1.99
CA GLY A 334 32.43 -35.56 -1.18
C GLY A 334 32.61 -35.39 0.34
N LEU A 335 33.30 -34.33 0.77
CA LEU A 335 33.64 -34.05 2.18
C LEU A 335 33.06 -32.71 2.66
N LEU A 336 32.46 -31.93 1.76
CA LEU A 336 32.04 -30.55 1.99
C LEU A 336 30.86 -30.46 2.98
N ASP A 337 31.05 -29.75 4.10
CA ASP A 337 29.93 -29.33 4.95
C ASP A 337 29.28 -28.07 4.33
N LEU A 338 28.23 -28.27 3.53
CA LEU A 338 27.45 -27.19 2.93
C LEU A 338 26.32 -26.75 3.86
N ARG A 339 26.21 -25.43 4.06
CA ARG A 339 25.13 -24.81 4.83
C ARG A 339 24.38 -23.80 3.98
N ALA A 340 23.06 -23.71 4.21
CA ALA A 340 22.28 -22.58 3.76
C ALA A 340 22.58 -21.38 4.68
N THR A 341 22.90 -20.23 4.10
CA THR A 341 23.25 -18.99 4.81
C THR A 341 22.58 -17.80 4.14
N PRO A 342 22.52 -16.61 4.78
CA PRO A 342 21.98 -15.40 4.18
C PRO A 342 22.65 -15.00 2.86
N VAL A 343 23.90 -15.41 2.63
CA VAL A 343 24.71 -15.05 1.46
C VAL A 343 24.77 -16.15 0.39
N GLY A 344 24.21 -17.34 0.64
CA GLY A 344 24.18 -18.43 -0.33
C GLY A 344 23.56 -19.70 0.22
N SER A 345 22.84 -20.44 -0.64
CA SER A 345 22.20 -21.72 -0.29
C SER A 345 23.18 -22.88 -0.14
N ALA A 346 24.38 -22.76 -0.73
CA ALA A 346 25.47 -23.71 -0.63
C ALA A 346 26.75 -22.95 -0.22
N TYR A 347 26.92 -22.74 1.08
CA TYR A 347 28.04 -22.01 1.66
C TYR A 347 28.94 -22.95 2.50
N PRO A 348 30.28 -22.88 2.39
CA PRO A 348 31.18 -23.73 3.17
C PRO A 348 31.07 -23.48 4.68
N GLY A 349 30.87 -24.55 5.47
CA GLY A 349 30.77 -24.48 6.94
C GLY A 349 32.00 -23.85 7.61
N VAL A 350 33.20 -24.16 7.10
CA VAL A 350 34.46 -23.57 7.59
C VAL A 350 34.49 -22.04 7.50
N GLU A 351 33.84 -21.44 6.49
CA GLU A 351 33.76 -19.98 6.37
C GLU A 351 32.83 -19.37 7.43
N VAL A 352 31.88 -20.12 8.01
CA VAL A 352 31.06 -19.64 9.15
C VAL A 352 31.97 -19.37 10.35
N HIS A 353 32.92 -20.27 10.64
CA HIS A 353 33.91 -20.07 11.69
C HIS A 353 34.82 -18.89 11.40
N ALA A 354 35.29 -18.75 10.16
CA ALA A 354 36.14 -17.64 9.75
C ALA A 354 35.44 -16.27 9.87
N ASN A 355 34.16 -16.18 9.47
CA ASN A 355 33.34 -14.97 9.64
C ASN A 355 33.16 -14.63 11.12
N LEU A 356 32.90 -15.61 11.98
CA LEU A 356 32.81 -15.38 13.42
C LEU A 356 34.13 -14.92 14.04
N ILE A 357 35.26 -15.56 13.70
CA ILE A 357 36.58 -15.15 14.20
C ILE A 357 36.86 -13.70 13.81
N SER A 358 36.68 -13.35 12.53
CA SER A 358 36.84 -11.96 12.09
C SER A 358 35.89 -11.02 12.80
N GLY A 359 34.62 -11.41 12.97
CA GLY A 359 33.62 -10.56 13.59
C GLY A 359 33.91 -10.26 15.05
N ILE A 360 34.37 -11.28 15.78
CA ILE A 360 34.82 -11.16 17.17
C ILE A 360 36.03 -10.22 17.23
N LEU A 361 37.02 -10.38 16.34
CA LEU A 361 38.23 -9.55 16.31
C LEU A 361 37.93 -8.10 15.90
N ASP A 362 37.00 -7.88 14.97
CA ASP A 362 36.63 -6.56 14.46
C ASP A 362 35.58 -5.85 15.33
N GLN A 363 35.01 -6.54 16.33
CA GLN A 363 33.94 -6.04 17.19
C GLN A 363 32.75 -5.50 16.39
N ASN A 364 32.42 -6.15 15.27
CA ASN A 364 31.38 -5.71 14.33
C ASN A 364 30.11 -6.57 14.34
N ILE A 365 30.06 -7.58 15.23
CA ILE A 365 28.92 -8.47 15.40
C ILE A 365 27.68 -7.66 15.75
N LYS A 366 26.59 -7.91 15.01
CA LYS A 366 25.31 -7.24 15.23
C LYS A 366 24.60 -7.88 16.43
N SER A 367 24.03 -7.04 17.29
CA SER A 367 23.35 -7.44 18.53
C SER A 367 21.83 -7.32 18.38
N LYS A 368 21.08 -8.21 19.03
CA LYS A 368 19.62 -8.06 19.23
C LYS A 368 19.37 -7.83 20.72
N PRO A 369 19.46 -6.58 21.20
CA PRO A 369 19.38 -6.30 22.62
C PRO A 369 17.99 -6.62 23.19
N PRO A 370 17.84 -6.89 24.50
CA PRO A 370 16.55 -7.17 25.14
C PRO A 370 15.51 -6.07 24.93
N TYR A 371 15.93 -4.80 24.92
CA TYR A 371 15.02 -3.67 24.67
C TYR A 371 14.53 -3.58 23.21
N ALA A 372 15.06 -4.40 22.28
CA ALA A 372 14.67 -4.38 20.87
C ALA A 372 13.17 -4.65 20.69
N ALA A 373 12.57 -5.52 21.50
CA ALA A 373 11.13 -5.78 21.49
C ALA A 373 10.32 -4.54 21.91
N GLY A 374 10.78 -3.82 22.95
CA GLY A 374 10.17 -2.57 23.38
C GLY A 374 10.32 -1.46 22.33
N ALA A 375 11.48 -1.37 21.69
CA ALA A 375 11.73 -0.43 20.60
C ALA A 375 10.84 -0.73 19.38
N GLU A 376 10.67 -2.00 19.03
CA GLU A 376 9.73 -2.44 17.99
C GLU A 376 8.29 -2.05 18.34
N PHE A 377 7.85 -2.32 19.57
CA PHE A 377 6.53 -1.92 20.05
C PHE A 377 6.28 -0.42 19.87
N VAL A 378 7.24 0.42 20.29
CA VAL A 378 7.14 1.88 20.16
C VAL A 378 7.10 2.30 18.69
N LEU A 379 7.92 1.69 17.84
CA LEU A 379 7.96 1.97 16.40
C LEU A 379 6.62 1.63 15.73
N VAL A 380 6.08 0.45 16.01
CA VAL A 380 4.77 -0.02 15.50
C VAL A 380 3.65 0.89 16.02
N LEU A 381 3.67 1.27 17.30
CA LEU A 381 2.67 2.17 17.87
C LEU A 381 2.69 3.54 17.19
N ILE A 382 3.86 4.17 17.08
CA ILE A 382 3.98 5.52 16.50
C ILE A 382 3.60 5.49 15.01
N ALA A 383 4.16 4.57 14.22
CA ALA A 383 3.85 4.46 12.80
C ALA A 383 2.35 4.15 12.59
N GLY A 384 1.80 3.25 13.39
CA GLY A 384 0.39 2.87 13.36
C GLY A 384 -0.55 4.02 13.68
N LEU A 385 -0.27 4.79 14.73
CA LEU A 385 -1.06 5.97 15.10
C LEU A 385 -0.99 7.07 14.04
N ILE A 386 0.20 7.37 13.51
CA ILE A 386 0.36 8.36 12.43
C ILE A 386 -0.53 7.97 11.24
N ILE A 387 -0.42 6.74 10.75
CA ILE A 387 -1.19 6.27 9.59
C ILE A 387 -2.69 6.24 9.88
N THR A 388 -3.10 5.71 11.03
CA THR A 388 -4.51 5.55 11.40
C THR A 388 -5.22 6.89 11.59
N LEU A 389 -4.56 7.85 12.23
CA LEU A 389 -5.13 9.16 12.53
C LEU A 389 -5.06 10.12 11.34
N LEU A 390 -4.01 10.04 10.51
CA LEU A 390 -3.79 11.01 9.44
C LEU A 390 -4.46 10.62 8.12
N LEU A 391 -4.35 9.35 7.68
CA LEU A 391 -4.85 8.92 6.36
C LEU A 391 -6.33 9.21 6.10
N PRO A 392 -7.28 9.06 7.06
CA PRO A 392 -8.69 9.33 6.79
C PRO A 392 -9.02 10.76 6.33
N PHE A 393 -8.14 11.73 6.61
CA PHE A 393 -8.31 13.14 6.30
C PHE A 393 -7.58 13.58 5.01
N LEU A 394 -6.84 12.67 4.39
CA LEU A 394 -6.05 12.98 3.20
C LEU A 394 -6.75 12.49 1.93
N SER A 395 -6.60 13.25 0.84
CA SER A 395 -6.92 12.77 -0.50
C SER A 395 -6.06 11.54 -0.85
N PRO A 396 -6.50 10.63 -1.74
CA PRO A 396 -5.76 9.41 -2.08
C PRO A 396 -4.27 9.63 -2.41
N LEU A 397 -3.95 10.64 -3.24
CA LEU A 397 -2.56 10.95 -3.59
C LEU A 397 -1.71 11.34 -2.37
N LYS A 398 -2.20 12.28 -1.54
CA LYS A 398 -1.54 12.68 -0.29
C LYS A 398 -1.42 11.52 0.69
N GLY A 399 -2.43 10.65 0.74
CA GLY A 399 -2.42 9.44 1.56
C GLY A 399 -1.31 8.46 1.13
N THR A 400 -1.18 8.20 -0.17
CA THR A 400 -0.11 7.35 -0.73
C THR A 400 1.28 7.94 -0.43
N VAL A 401 1.47 9.23 -0.66
CA VAL A 401 2.75 9.90 -0.34
C VAL A 401 3.07 9.81 1.14
N THR A 402 2.09 10.02 2.02
CA THR A 402 2.28 9.92 3.48
C THR A 402 2.67 8.51 3.89
N ALA A 403 1.98 7.48 3.39
CA ALA A 403 2.31 6.08 3.67
C ALA A 403 3.72 5.71 3.18
N LEU A 404 4.10 6.18 1.98
CA LEU A 404 5.44 5.96 1.43
C LEU A 404 6.52 6.64 2.28
N VAL A 405 6.29 7.88 2.73
CA VAL A 405 7.24 8.59 3.61
C VAL A 405 7.40 7.85 4.94
N VAL A 406 6.31 7.40 5.56
CA VAL A 406 6.38 6.62 6.81
C VAL A 406 7.16 5.31 6.59
N LEU A 407 6.91 4.58 5.50
CA LEU A 407 7.67 3.38 5.15
C LEU A 407 9.16 3.68 4.99
N LEU A 408 9.52 4.72 4.23
CA LEU A 408 10.91 5.11 4.00
C LEU A 408 11.62 5.54 5.29
N VAL A 409 10.93 6.26 6.18
CA VAL A 409 11.47 6.64 7.48
C VAL A 409 11.72 5.40 8.34
N VAL A 410 10.74 4.50 8.44
CA VAL A 410 10.84 3.27 9.24
C VAL A 410 11.97 2.37 8.73
N VAL A 411 12.03 2.12 7.42
CA VAL A 411 13.11 1.33 6.80
C VAL A 411 14.46 2.03 6.95
N GLY A 412 14.53 3.32 6.66
CA GLY A 412 15.76 4.11 6.75
C GLY A 412 16.33 4.15 8.16
N SER A 413 15.50 4.41 9.17
CA SER A 413 15.94 4.40 10.57
C SER A 413 16.42 3.01 11.01
N ASN A 414 15.75 1.95 10.56
CA ASN A 414 16.15 0.57 10.88
C ASN A 414 17.51 0.23 10.24
N LEU A 415 17.73 0.61 8.97
CA LEU A 415 19.01 0.40 8.29
C LEU A 415 20.16 1.18 8.95
N VAL A 416 19.92 2.42 9.39
CA VAL A 416 20.91 3.21 10.13
C VAL A 416 21.28 2.54 11.46
N LEU A 417 20.28 2.06 12.22
CA LEU A 417 20.53 1.33 13.48
C LEU A 417 21.25 0.00 13.25
N TYR A 418 20.95 -0.69 12.16
CA TYR A 418 21.62 -1.93 11.79
C TYR A 418 23.09 -1.71 11.42
N ASP A 419 23.37 -0.76 10.53
CA ASP A 419 24.71 -0.55 10.00
C ASP A 419 25.61 0.19 11.01
N ALA A 420 25.21 1.40 11.42
CA ALA A 420 25.99 2.26 12.31
C ALA A 420 25.81 1.91 13.80
N GLY A 421 24.62 1.49 14.20
CA GLY A 421 24.31 1.15 15.60
C GLY A 421 24.66 -0.28 16.00
N HIS A 422 24.97 -1.16 15.03
CA HIS A 422 25.14 -2.61 15.25
C HIS A 422 23.94 -3.29 15.95
N ILE A 423 22.72 -2.75 15.78
CA ILE A 423 21.50 -3.23 16.42
C ILE A 423 20.53 -3.80 15.40
N VAL A 424 20.05 -5.02 15.64
CA VAL A 424 19.04 -5.68 14.83
C VAL A 424 17.66 -5.46 15.46
N LEU A 425 16.92 -4.49 14.92
CA LEU A 425 15.50 -4.29 15.26
C LEU A 425 14.60 -5.03 14.25
N PRO A 426 13.55 -5.73 14.70
CA PRO A 426 12.57 -6.30 13.80
C PRO A 426 11.80 -5.23 13.01
N LEU A 427 11.37 -5.58 11.80
CA LEU A 427 10.79 -4.65 10.83
C LEU A 427 9.52 -5.22 10.16
N ALA A 428 9.40 -6.55 10.07
CA ALA A 428 8.30 -7.21 9.36
C ALA A 428 6.90 -6.80 9.84
N ALA A 429 6.70 -6.73 11.16
CA ALA A 429 5.42 -6.33 11.76
C ALA A 429 5.04 -4.89 11.37
N GLY A 430 5.98 -3.95 11.50
CA GLY A 430 5.77 -2.54 11.16
C GLY A 430 5.44 -2.32 9.68
N LEU A 431 6.18 -2.94 8.76
CA LEU A 431 5.93 -2.80 7.32
C LEU A 431 4.58 -3.41 6.93
N THR A 432 4.29 -4.62 7.41
CA THR A 432 3.04 -5.31 7.10
C THR A 432 1.84 -4.54 7.63
N MET A 433 1.93 -4.00 8.86
CA MET A 433 0.91 -3.17 9.45
C MET A 433 0.66 -1.89 8.63
N VAL A 434 1.72 -1.16 8.25
CA VAL A 434 1.57 0.08 7.45
C VAL A 434 0.92 -0.21 6.11
N LEU A 435 1.33 -1.27 5.41
CA LEU A 435 0.73 -1.70 4.15
C LEU A 435 -0.74 -2.11 4.32
N LEU A 436 -1.07 -2.85 5.39
CA LEU A 436 -2.44 -3.26 5.68
C LEU A 436 -3.33 -2.06 6.00
N LEU A 437 -2.87 -1.14 6.84
CA LEU A 437 -3.58 0.10 7.17
C LEU A 437 -3.81 0.97 5.93
N PHE A 438 -2.79 1.14 5.09
CA PHE A 438 -2.91 1.86 3.82
C PHE A 438 -3.95 1.22 2.90
N THR A 439 -3.84 -0.10 2.69
CA THR A 439 -4.76 -0.85 1.81
C THR A 439 -6.19 -0.78 2.31
N PHE A 440 -6.41 -1.00 3.61
CA PHE A 440 -7.72 -0.87 4.24
C PHE A 440 -8.28 0.54 4.06
N ASN A 441 -7.47 1.57 4.32
CA ASN A 441 -7.92 2.95 4.20
C ASN A 441 -8.30 3.27 2.75
N MET A 442 -7.45 2.95 1.77
CA MET A 442 -7.74 3.19 0.35
C MET A 442 -8.98 2.44 -0.12
N ALA A 443 -9.11 1.15 0.21
CA ALA A 443 -10.28 0.34 -0.15
C ALA A 443 -11.56 0.95 0.44
N TYR A 444 -11.57 1.27 1.74
CA TYR A 444 -12.75 1.86 2.38
C TYR A 444 -13.14 3.19 1.73
N GLY A 445 -12.16 4.06 1.44
CA GLY A 445 -12.40 5.35 0.80
C GLY A 445 -13.04 5.20 -0.57
N TYR A 446 -12.44 4.36 -1.41
CA TYR A 446 -12.93 4.08 -2.76
C TYR A 446 -14.36 3.52 -2.76
N PHE A 447 -14.64 2.51 -1.92
CA PHE A 447 -15.96 1.89 -1.89
C PHE A 447 -17.05 2.83 -1.36
N VAL A 448 -16.75 3.65 -0.35
CA VAL A 448 -17.71 4.59 0.23
C VAL A 448 -17.99 5.75 -0.72
N GLU A 449 -16.97 6.32 -1.36
CA GLU A 449 -17.13 7.39 -2.35
C GLU A 449 -17.87 6.91 -3.61
N ALA A 450 -17.52 5.72 -4.12
CA ALA A 450 -18.18 5.15 -5.28
C ALA A 450 -19.67 4.85 -5.03
N ARG A 451 -20.03 4.41 -3.81
CA ARG A 451 -21.42 4.16 -3.43
C ARG A 451 -22.25 5.44 -3.42
N GLY A 452 -21.72 6.53 -2.85
CA GLY A 452 -22.42 7.82 -2.80
C GLY A 452 -22.73 8.38 -4.18
N LYS A 453 -21.74 8.38 -5.08
CA LYS A 453 -21.92 8.84 -6.47
C LYS A 453 -22.94 7.99 -7.22
N ARG A 454 -22.82 6.65 -7.16
CA ARG A 454 -23.78 5.73 -7.82
C ARG A 454 -25.21 5.91 -7.32
N GLN A 455 -25.40 6.14 -6.03
CA GLN A 455 -26.72 6.38 -5.46
C GLN A 455 -27.37 7.64 -6.03
N ILE A 456 -26.65 8.75 -6.10
CA ILE A 456 -27.17 10.01 -6.62
C ILE A 456 -27.36 9.97 -8.14
N THR A 457 -26.41 9.39 -8.89
CA THR A 457 -26.58 9.18 -10.34
C THR A 457 -27.79 8.31 -10.65
N GLY A 458 -28.04 7.25 -9.87
CA GLY A 458 -29.22 6.40 -10.04
C GLY A 458 -30.54 7.11 -9.73
N LEU A 459 -30.54 8.07 -8.81
CA LEU A 459 -31.72 8.86 -8.46
C LEU A 459 -31.98 9.98 -9.48
N PHE A 460 -31.00 10.83 -9.75
CA PHE A 460 -31.20 12.10 -10.46
C PHE A 460 -30.55 12.19 -11.85
N GLY A 461 -29.72 11.21 -12.23
CA GLY A 461 -28.88 11.30 -13.45
C GLY A 461 -29.64 11.38 -14.78
N GLN A 462 -30.94 11.08 -14.79
CA GLN A 462 -31.80 11.23 -15.98
C GLN A 462 -32.47 12.61 -16.08
N TYR A 463 -32.47 13.39 -15.00
CA TYR A 463 -33.22 14.66 -14.88
C TYR A 463 -32.30 15.88 -14.77
N VAL A 464 -31.09 15.67 -14.27
CA VAL A 464 -30.16 16.71 -13.83
C VAL A 464 -28.84 16.60 -14.60
N PRO A 465 -28.24 17.74 -15.03
CA PRO A 465 -26.93 17.78 -15.66
C PRO A 465 -25.84 17.01 -14.86
N PRO A 466 -24.87 16.37 -15.53
CA PRO A 466 -23.78 15.65 -14.87
C PRO A 466 -23.02 16.48 -13.82
N GLU A 467 -22.83 17.78 -14.08
CA GLU A 467 -22.12 18.69 -13.19
C GLU A 467 -22.88 18.89 -11.86
N LEU A 468 -24.21 18.94 -11.93
CA LEU A 468 -25.09 19.08 -10.77
C LEU A 468 -25.24 17.75 -10.02
N VAL A 469 -25.20 16.61 -10.71
CA VAL A 469 -25.12 15.26 -10.10
C VAL A 469 -23.84 15.13 -9.26
N ASP A 470 -22.71 15.65 -9.73
CA ASP A 470 -21.44 15.66 -8.99
C ASP A 470 -21.49 16.59 -7.76
N GLU A 471 -22.20 17.71 -7.83
CA GLU A 471 -22.47 18.57 -6.67
C GLU A 471 -23.31 17.84 -5.62
N MET A 472 -24.36 17.15 -6.04
CA MET A 472 -25.26 16.38 -5.18
C MET A 472 -24.56 15.17 -4.53
N ALA A 473 -23.63 14.53 -5.24
CA ALA A 473 -22.86 13.39 -4.74
C ALA A 473 -21.94 13.74 -3.55
N LYS A 474 -21.64 15.02 -3.32
CA LYS A 474 -20.83 15.46 -2.17
C LYS A 474 -21.55 15.27 -0.83
N ASP A 475 -22.88 15.39 -0.83
CA ASP A 475 -23.71 15.24 0.35
C ASP A 475 -25.03 14.50 0.02
N PRO A 476 -24.97 13.20 -0.30
CA PRO A 476 -26.11 12.44 -0.79
C PRO A 476 -27.32 12.44 0.17
N GLU A 477 -27.07 12.54 1.48
CA GLU A 477 -28.10 12.47 2.52
C GLU A 477 -29.03 13.69 2.51
N LYS A 478 -28.61 14.83 1.94
CA LYS A 478 -29.45 16.03 1.81
C LYS A 478 -30.47 15.95 0.67
N PHE A 479 -30.28 15.04 -0.27
CA PHE A 479 -31.11 14.94 -1.46
C PHE A 479 -32.04 13.76 -1.34
N SER A 480 -33.33 14.06 -1.29
CA SER A 480 -34.40 13.07 -1.26
C SER A 480 -35.32 13.26 -2.46
N MET A 481 -36.00 12.18 -2.81
CA MET A 481 -37.08 12.22 -3.79
C MET A 481 -38.46 12.43 -3.12
N GLU A 482 -38.50 12.67 -1.81
CA GLU A 482 -39.74 12.98 -1.09
C GLU A 482 -40.33 14.32 -1.53
N GLY A 483 -41.66 14.43 -1.43
CA GLY A 483 -42.40 15.62 -1.82
C GLY A 483 -42.15 16.80 -0.88
N GLU A 484 -41.78 17.94 -1.44
CA GLU A 484 -41.58 19.18 -0.70
C GLU A 484 -42.19 20.40 -1.43
N SER A 485 -42.67 21.38 -0.67
CA SER A 485 -43.19 22.63 -1.24
C SER A 485 -42.11 23.70 -1.25
N ARG A 486 -41.75 24.17 -2.43
CA ARG A 486 -40.74 25.23 -2.65
C ARG A 486 -41.24 26.26 -3.66
N GLU A 487 -40.68 27.45 -3.61
CA GLU A 487 -40.84 28.46 -4.65
C GLU A 487 -39.84 28.18 -5.78
N MET A 488 -40.36 28.07 -6.99
CA MET A 488 -39.63 27.59 -8.16
C MET A 488 -40.16 28.27 -9.42
N THR A 489 -39.42 28.15 -10.52
CA THR A 489 -39.88 28.56 -11.85
C THR A 489 -40.07 27.33 -12.72
N VAL A 490 -41.19 27.27 -13.42
CA VAL A 490 -41.53 26.18 -14.34
C VAL A 490 -41.78 26.75 -15.74
N LEU A 491 -41.33 26.02 -16.74
CA LEU A 491 -41.39 26.35 -18.15
C LEU A 491 -42.11 25.21 -18.90
N PHE A 492 -43.00 25.62 -19.80
CA PHE A 492 -43.61 24.76 -20.82
C PHE A 492 -43.27 25.31 -22.20
N THR A 493 -42.98 24.42 -23.14
CA THR A 493 -42.92 24.75 -24.56
C THR A 493 -43.94 23.95 -25.34
N ASP A 494 -44.37 24.43 -26.51
CA ASP A 494 -45.19 23.67 -27.47
C ASP A 494 -44.78 24.06 -28.89
N VAL A 495 -44.77 23.10 -29.82
CA VAL A 495 -44.46 23.37 -31.23
C VAL A 495 -45.72 23.83 -31.95
N ARG A 496 -45.68 25.04 -32.51
CA ARG A 496 -46.81 25.62 -33.24
C ARG A 496 -47.15 24.78 -34.47
N GLY A 497 -48.39 24.30 -34.54
CA GLY A 497 -48.86 23.52 -35.67
C GLY A 497 -48.29 22.10 -35.73
N PHE A 498 -47.81 21.55 -34.60
CA PHE A 498 -47.20 20.23 -34.55
C PHE A 498 -48.07 19.13 -35.17
N THR A 499 -49.39 19.15 -34.94
CA THR A 499 -50.30 18.16 -35.54
C THR A 499 -50.15 18.11 -37.06
N THR A 500 -50.16 19.27 -37.72
CA THR A 500 -49.98 19.38 -39.18
C THR A 500 -48.60 18.91 -39.62
N ILE A 501 -47.56 19.21 -38.85
CA ILE A 501 -46.19 18.73 -39.11
C ILE A 501 -46.11 17.19 -39.01
N SER A 502 -46.72 16.62 -37.97
CA SER A 502 -46.69 15.18 -37.69
C SER A 502 -47.48 14.34 -38.71
N GLU A 503 -48.55 14.89 -39.28
CA GLU A 503 -49.33 14.26 -40.36
C GLU A 503 -48.60 14.30 -41.71
N GLY A 504 -47.70 15.27 -41.90
CA GLY A 504 -46.98 15.50 -43.15
C GLY A 504 -45.65 14.74 -43.29
N LEU A 505 -45.13 14.13 -42.22
CA LEU A 505 -43.83 13.46 -42.19
C LEU A 505 -43.96 11.94 -41.96
N ASP A 506 -43.04 11.17 -42.52
CA ASP A 506 -42.90 9.75 -42.18
C ASP A 506 -42.52 9.58 -40.69
N PRO A 507 -43.04 8.57 -39.96
CA PRO A 507 -42.75 8.38 -38.53
C PRO A 507 -41.27 8.33 -38.17
N LYS A 508 -40.40 7.83 -39.06
CA LYS A 508 -38.95 7.79 -38.82
C LYS A 508 -38.33 9.19 -38.93
N GLU A 509 -38.74 9.95 -39.93
CA GLU A 509 -38.29 11.34 -40.14
C GLU A 509 -38.80 12.25 -39.01
N LEU A 510 -40.04 12.06 -38.56
CA LEU A 510 -40.60 12.77 -37.41
C LEU A 510 -39.79 12.50 -36.14
N SER A 511 -39.40 11.24 -35.89
CA SER A 511 -38.56 10.88 -34.74
C SER A 511 -37.17 11.52 -34.81
N LEU A 512 -36.55 11.58 -35.99
CA LEU A 512 -35.27 12.25 -36.19
C LEU A 512 -35.39 13.77 -35.98
N LEU A 513 -36.41 14.41 -36.55
CA LEU A 513 -36.71 15.82 -36.33
C LEU A 513 -36.89 16.11 -34.84
N MET A 514 -37.66 15.28 -34.11
CA MET A 514 -37.85 15.43 -32.68
C MET A 514 -36.54 15.32 -31.89
N ASN A 515 -35.66 14.37 -32.22
CA ASN A 515 -34.38 14.26 -31.52
C ASN A 515 -33.46 15.46 -31.81
N GLU A 516 -33.39 15.93 -33.05
CA GLU A 516 -32.56 17.07 -33.47
C GLU A 516 -33.11 18.41 -32.97
N PHE A 517 -34.40 18.48 -32.68
CA PHE A 517 -35.06 19.62 -32.05
C PHE A 517 -34.93 19.59 -30.52
N LEU A 518 -35.24 18.47 -29.86
CA LEU A 518 -35.24 18.37 -28.40
C LEU A 518 -33.83 18.41 -27.80
N THR A 519 -32.82 17.87 -28.49
CA THR A 519 -31.46 17.76 -27.92
C THR A 519 -30.83 19.13 -27.65
N PRO A 520 -30.73 20.04 -28.64
CA PRO A 520 -30.11 21.36 -28.40
C PRO A 520 -30.88 22.21 -27.39
N LEU A 521 -32.21 22.11 -27.38
CA LEU A 521 -33.08 22.81 -26.42
C LEU A 521 -32.89 22.29 -25.00
N THR A 522 -32.71 20.98 -24.84
CA THR A 522 -32.39 20.35 -23.56
C THR A 522 -31.01 20.78 -23.05
N GLU A 523 -30.02 20.87 -23.93
CA GLU A 523 -28.70 21.39 -23.59
C GLU A 523 -28.74 22.84 -23.11
N VAL A 524 -29.59 23.70 -23.70
CA VAL A 524 -29.82 25.08 -23.22
C VAL A 524 -30.40 25.07 -21.81
N ILE A 525 -31.41 24.25 -21.55
CA ILE A 525 -32.01 24.12 -20.20
C ILE A 525 -30.95 23.68 -19.19
N TYR A 526 -30.13 22.70 -19.52
CA TYR A 526 -29.04 22.21 -18.67
C TYR A 526 -27.93 23.25 -18.42
N ARG A 527 -27.52 24.00 -19.47
CA ARG A 527 -26.53 25.08 -19.36
C ARG A 527 -26.96 26.15 -18.37
N HIS A 528 -28.27 26.39 -18.27
CA HIS A 528 -28.88 27.32 -17.32
C HIS A 528 -29.40 26.64 -16.05
N ARG A 529 -28.85 25.47 -15.68
CA ARG A 529 -29.14 24.75 -14.43
C ARG A 529 -30.61 24.31 -14.26
N GLY A 530 -31.36 24.15 -15.35
CA GLY A 530 -32.72 23.64 -15.32
C GLY A 530 -32.75 22.11 -15.18
N THR A 531 -33.85 21.62 -14.62
CA THR A 531 -34.16 20.18 -14.48
C THR A 531 -35.27 19.84 -15.47
N ILE A 532 -35.04 18.84 -16.31
CA ILE A 532 -36.07 18.35 -17.25
C ILE A 532 -37.05 17.47 -16.48
N ASP A 533 -38.33 17.83 -16.56
CA ASP A 533 -39.41 17.10 -15.91
C ASP A 533 -39.86 15.94 -16.80
N LYS A 534 -40.34 16.25 -18.01
CA LYS A 534 -40.66 15.28 -19.06
C LYS A 534 -40.85 15.95 -20.42
N TYR A 535 -40.85 15.11 -21.45
CA TYR A 535 -41.37 15.45 -22.78
C TYR A 535 -42.84 14.99 -22.88
N ILE A 536 -43.72 15.86 -23.36
CA ILE A 536 -45.15 15.58 -23.56
C ILE A 536 -45.43 15.76 -25.05
N GLY A 537 -45.17 14.73 -25.85
CA GLY A 537 -45.19 14.88 -27.31
C GLY A 537 -44.07 15.81 -27.76
N ASP A 538 -44.45 16.97 -28.31
CA ASP A 538 -43.58 18.06 -28.76
C ASP A 538 -43.31 19.12 -27.67
N CYS A 539 -43.96 19.01 -26.52
CA CYS A 539 -43.79 19.90 -25.38
C CYS A 539 -42.61 19.50 -24.49
N ILE A 540 -41.76 20.47 -24.12
CA ILE A 540 -40.75 20.33 -23.07
C ILE A 540 -41.30 20.94 -21.78
N MET A 541 -41.34 20.15 -20.71
CA MET A 541 -41.61 20.64 -19.36
C MET A 541 -40.30 20.64 -18.57
N ALA A 542 -39.92 21.79 -18.03
CA ALA A 542 -38.70 21.97 -17.23
C ALA A 542 -38.93 22.90 -16.05
N PHE A 543 -38.08 22.81 -15.03
CA PHE A 543 -38.17 23.68 -13.86
C PHE A 543 -36.79 24.02 -13.27
N TRP A 544 -36.74 25.11 -12.49
CA TRP A 544 -35.56 25.60 -11.78
C TRP A 544 -35.87 25.75 -10.29
N GLY A 545 -34.86 25.54 -9.44
CA GLY A 545 -34.97 25.62 -7.98
C GLY A 545 -35.09 24.27 -7.25
N ALA A 546 -35.06 23.16 -7.98
CA ALA A 546 -34.92 21.81 -7.44
C ALA A 546 -34.22 20.88 -8.46
N PRO A 547 -33.54 19.80 -8.02
CA PRO A 547 -33.33 19.38 -6.62
C PRO A 547 -32.35 20.27 -5.85
N LEU A 548 -31.49 21.01 -6.56
CA LEU A 548 -30.59 21.99 -5.98
C LEU A 548 -31.29 23.35 -5.81
N PRO A 549 -31.11 24.04 -4.67
CA PRO A 549 -31.58 25.41 -4.52
C PRO A 549 -30.93 26.34 -5.54
N ASP A 550 -31.74 27.17 -6.20
CA ASP A 550 -31.27 28.17 -7.16
C ASP A 550 -31.95 29.52 -6.87
N PRO A 551 -31.30 30.45 -6.15
CA PRO A 551 -31.86 31.77 -5.88
C PRO A 551 -32.17 32.59 -7.14
N ALA A 552 -31.58 32.24 -8.29
CA ALA A 552 -31.79 32.90 -9.57
C ALA A 552 -32.72 32.09 -10.50
N HIS A 553 -33.51 31.15 -9.98
CA HIS A 553 -34.34 30.22 -10.75
C HIS A 553 -35.21 30.91 -11.83
N ALA A 554 -35.81 32.06 -11.50
CA ALA A 554 -36.65 32.82 -12.43
C ALA A 554 -35.83 33.43 -13.57
N ARG A 555 -34.67 34.01 -13.25
CA ARG A 555 -33.76 34.60 -14.23
C ARG A 555 -33.19 33.55 -15.16
N ASN A 556 -32.73 32.42 -14.61
CA ASN A 556 -32.17 31.31 -15.37
C ASN A 556 -33.21 30.70 -16.33
N GLY A 557 -34.46 30.54 -15.87
CA GLY A 557 -35.56 30.11 -16.74
C GLY A 557 -35.81 31.06 -17.92
N ILE A 558 -35.85 32.38 -17.68
CA ILE A 558 -36.07 33.36 -18.76
C ILE A 558 -34.92 33.38 -19.76
N ILE A 559 -33.67 33.33 -19.28
CA ILE A 559 -32.49 33.30 -20.16
C ILE A 559 -32.50 32.01 -20.99
N ALA A 560 -32.82 30.87 -20.38
CA ALA A 560 -33.00 29.62 -21.12
C ALA A 560 -34.07 29.77 -22.21
N ALA A 561 -35.23 30.36 -21.90
CA ALA A 561 -36.29 30.59 -22.89
C ALA A 561 -35.85 31.50 -24.06
N LEU A 562 -35.16 32.60 -23.76
CA LEU A 562 -34.61 33.50 -24.79
C LEU A 562 -33.56 32.79 -25.66
N GLU A 563 -32.71 31.99 -25.05
CA GLU A 563 -31.68 31.23 -25.77
C GLU A 563 -32.30 30.08 -26.58
N MET A 564 -33.34 29.41 -26.09
CA MET A 564 -34.08 28.40 -26.85
C MET A 564 -34.64 28.96 -28.16
N GLN A 565 -35.20 30.19 -28.13
CA GLN A 565 -35.68 30.86 -29.35
C GLN A 565 -34.53 31.18 -30.32
N ARG A 566 -33.37 31.63 -29.82
CA ARG A 566 -32.16 31.89 -30.62
C ARG A 566 -31.61 30.58 -31.23
N THR A 567 -31.45 29.54 -30.43
CA THR A 567 -30.98 28.22 -30.87
C THR A 567 -31.90 27.63 -31.92
N LEU A 568 -33.22 27.72 -31.74
CA LEU A 568 -34.17 27.22 -32.73
C LEU A 568 -34.07 27.98 -34.07
N LYS A 569 -33.89 29.30 -34.01
CA LYS A 569 -33.65 30.13 -35.21
C LYS A 569 -32.39 29.70 -35.96
N ASP A 570 -31.32 29.37 -35.24
CA ASP A 570 -30.06 28.91 -35.81
C ASP A 570 -30.16 27.48 -36.40
N LEU A 571 -31.12 26.67 -35.92
CA LEU A 571 -31.41 25.33 -36.45
C LEU A 571 -32.29 25.35 -37.71
N GLN A 572 -33.02 26.43 -38.00
CA GLN A 572 -33.91 26.47 -39.17
C GLN A 572 -33.21 26.17 -40.51
N PRO A 573 -32.01 26.72 -40.82
CA PRO A 573 -31.32 26.38 -42.06
C PRO A 573 -30.96 24.89 -42.15
N HIS A 574 -30.67 24.25 -41.02
CA HIS A 574 -30.41 22.81 -40.96
C HIS A 574 -31.69 22.00 -41.25
N PHE A 575 -32.81 22.39 -40.67
CA PHE A 575 -34.11 21.74 -40.93
C PHE A 575 -34.52 21.91 -42.40
N GLN A 576 -34.34 23.11 -42.97
CA GLN A 576 -34.59 23.38 -44.38
C GLN A 576 -33.71 22.53 -45.30
N ALA A 577 -32.42 22.35 -44.99
CA ALA A 577 -31.51 21.51 -45.77
C ALA A 577 -31.92 20.02 -45.79
N ARG A 578 -32.66 19.57 -44.77
CA ARG A 578 -33.25 18.22 -44.70
C ARG A 578 -34.69 18.15 -45.25
N ASN A 579 -35.20 19.23 -45.85
CA ASN A 579 -36.59 19.37 -46.29
C ASN A 579 -37.64 19.19 -45.17
N TRP A 580 -37.28 19.50 -43.92
CA TRP A 580 -38.21 19.52 -42.80
C TRP A 580 -38.92 20.88 -42.72
N PRO A 581 -40.17 20.94 -42.20
CA PRO A 581 -40.89 22.18 -42.01
C PRO A 581 -40.21 23.09 -40.98
N GLU A 582 -40.44 24.39 -41.10
CA GLU A 582 -39.97 25.37 -40.11
C GLU A 582 -40.67 25.13 -38.76
N ILE A 583 -39.89 25.10 -37.68
CA ILE A 583 -40.40 24.81 -36.33
C ILE A 583 -40.46 26.10 -35.53
N HIS A 584 -41.62 26.47 -35.02
CA HIS A 584 -41.76 27.60 -34.09
C HIS A 584 -42.29 27.10 -32.76
N ILE A 585 -41.80 27.65 -31.65
CA ILE A 585 -42.26 27.27 -30.31
C ILE A 585 -42.91 28.43 -29.59
N GLY A 586 -44.00 28.15 -28.87
CA GLY A 586 -44.49 28.99 -27.78
C GLY A 586 -43.82 28.57 -26.48
N VAL A 587 -43.45 29.55 -25.63
CA VAL A 587 -42.88 29.27 -24.32
C VAL A 587 -43.64 30.00 -23.22
N GLY A 588 -44.13 29.28 -22.22
CA GLY A 588 -44.78 29.84 -21.04
C GLY A 588 -43.97 29.60 -19.78
N LEU A 589 -43.68 30.65 -19.01
CA LEU A 589 -43.00 30.54 -17.72
C LEU A 589 -43.80 31.15 -16.57
N ASN A 590 -43.82 30.47 -15.43
CA ASN A 590 -44.39 31.04 -14.22
C ASN A 590 -43.57 30.69 -12.98
N THR A 591 -43.58 31.62 -12.02
CA THR A 591 -42.86 31.51 -10.75
C THR A 591 -43.86 31.49 -9.60
N GLY A 592 -43.65 30.59 -8.66
CA GLY A 592 -44.45 30.54 -7.45
C GLY A 592 -44.25 29.24 -6.68
N ARG A 593 -45.03 29.09 -5.60
CA ARG A 593 -45.00 27.85 -4.81
C ARG A 593 -45.54 26.68 -5.61
N MET A 594 -44.79 25.60 -5.64
CA MET A 594 -45.18 24.30 -6.21
C MET A 594 -44.64 23.15 -5.33
N SER A 595 -45.18 21.95 -5.53
CA SER A 595 -44.73 20.73 -4.85
C SER A 595 -43.83 19.95 -5.79
N VAL A 596 -42.60 19.65 -5.38
CA VAL A 596 -41.62 18.87 -6.16
C VAL A 596 -41.30 17.57 -5.43
N GLY A 597 -41.20 16.46 -6.15
CA GLY A 597 -40.88 15.15 -5.57
C GLY A 597 -41.32 13.98 -6.42
N ASN A 598 -41.24 12.77 -5.88
CA ASN A 598 -41.77 11.56 -6.48
C ASN A 598 -43.29 11.60 -6.53
N MET A 599 -43.85 11.68 -7.73
CA MET A 599 -45.27 11.64 -7.97
C MET A 599 -45.62 10.48 -8.91
N GLY A 600 -46.80 9.89 -8.72
CA GLY A 600 -47.29 8.78 -9.55
C GLY A 600 -47.85 7.64 -8.71
N SER A 601 -47.94 6.47 -9.33
CA SER A 601 -48.41 5.26 -8.64
C SER A 601 -47.23 4.53 -7.99
N ARG A 602 -47.52 3.56 -7.12
CA ARG A 602 -46.49 2.67 -6.53
C ARG A 602 -45.67 1.89 -7.57
N ILE A 603 -46.18 1.78 -8.80
CA ILE A 603 -45.56 1.03 -9.91
C ILE A 603 -44.73 1.97 -10.81
N ARG A 604 -45.16 3.23 -10.97
CA ARG A 604 -44.50 4.21 -11.83
C ARG A 604 -44.49 5.57 -11.15
N LEU A 605 -43.33 5.94 -10.61
CA LEU A 605 -43.04 7.25 -10.04
C LEU A 605 -42.20 8.06 -11.03
N ALA A 606 -42.37 9.37 -11.01
CA ALA A 606 -41.52 10.34 -11.69
C ALA A 606 -41.20 11.49 -10.73
N TYR A 607 -39.97 11.97 -10.73
CA TYR A 607 -39.61 13.20 -10.04
C TYR A 607 -40.16 14.38 -10.83
N THR A 608 -41.15 15.08 -10.29
CA THR A 608 -41.90 16.09 -11.05
C THR A 608 -42.49 17.18 -10.17
N VAL A 609 -42.89 18.30 -10.78
CA VAL A 609 -43.55 19.43 -10.10
C VAL A 609 -45.08 19.44 -10.31
N MET A 610 -45.83 19.80 -9.27
CA MET A 610 -47.28 20.03 -9.35
C MET A 610 -47.73 21.26 -8.56
N GLY A 611 -48.78 21.92 -9.02
CA GLY A 611 -49.43 23.02 -8.31
C GLY A 611 -50.15 23.99 -9.25
N ASP A 612 -50.87 24.95 -8.67
CA ASP A 612 -51.54 26.01 -9.45
C ASP A 612 -50.54 26.80 -10.32
N SER A 613 -49.35 27.07 -9.78
CA SER A 613 -48.27 27.77 -10.48
C SER A 613 -47.81 27.04 -11.75
N VAL A 614 -47.83 25.69 -11.75
CA VAL A 614 -47.48 24.83 -12.89
C VAL A 614 -48.56 24.89 -13.96
N ASN A 615 -49.83 24.78 -13.55
CA ASN A 615 -50.96 24.91 -14.46
C ASN A 615 -51.02 26.29 -15.13
N LEU A 616 -50.66 27.35 -14.39
CA LEU A 616 -50.59 28.68 -14.97
C LEU A 616 -49.53 28.77 -16.07
N ALA A 617 -48.32 28.24 -15.87
CA ALA A 617 -47.27 28.26 -16.91
C ALA A 617 -47.73 27.57 -18.21
N SER A 618 -48.35 26.39 -18.12
CA SER A 618 -48.89 25.69 -19.29
C SER A 618 -50.00 26.48 -20.00
N ARG A 619 -50.82 27.25 -19.26
CA ARG A 619 -51.82 28.15 -19.88
C ARG A 619 -51.20 29.40 -20.50
N LEU A 620 -50.10 29.91 -19.94
CA LEU A 620 -49.36 31.03 -20.51
C LEU A 620 -48.71 30.64 -21.83
N GLU A 621 -48.19 29.42 -21.91
CA GLU A 621 -47.69 28.81 -23.14
C GLU A 621 -48.83 28.76 -24.18
N SER A 622 -49.99 28.19 -23.84
CA SER A 622 -51.07 27.96 -24.83
C SER A 622 -51.61 29.25 -25.47
N ILE A 623 -51.58 30.37 -24.75
CA ILE A 623 -52.02 31.69 -25.24
C ILE A 623 -50.93 32.48 -25.98
N THR A 624 -49.70 31.97 -26.10
CA THR A 624 -48.61 32.60 -26.88
C THR A 624 -49.05 32.86 -28.32
N LYS A 625 -49.77 31.91 -28.92
CA LYS A 625 -50.33 32.00 -30.27
C LYS A 625 -51.38 33.11 -30.44
N GLU A 626 -52.17 33.40 -29.40
CA GLU A 626 -53.24 34.41 -29.45
C GLU A 626 -52.65 35.82 -29.49
N TYR A 627 -51.57 36.03 -28.73
CA TYR A 627 -50.85 37.30 -28.69
C TYR A 627 -49.76 37.43 -29.76
N GLY A 628 -49.41 36.33 -30.43
CA GLY A 628 -48.30 36.30 -31.38
C GLY A 628 -46.93 36.50 -30.72
N ALA A 629 -46.84 36.32 -29.40
CA ALA A 629 -45.60 36.40 -28.64
C ALA A 629 -44.90 35.04 -28.62
N ASP A 630 -43.58 35.01 -28.64
CA ASP A 630 -42.82 33.76 -28.61
C ASP A 630 -42.64 33.23 -27.18
N ILE A 631 -42.59 34.15 -26.20
CA ILE A 631 -42.43 33.84 -24.79
C ILE A 631 -43.45 34.66 -23.97
N ILE A 632 -44.17 34.02 -23.08
CA ILE A 632 -45.05 34.67 -22.11
C ILE A 632 -44.65 34.26 -20.69
N VAL A 633 -44.53 35.24 -19.80
CA VAL A 633 -44.27 35.03 -18.38
C VAL A 633 -45.33 35.65 -17.49
N GLY A 634 -45.55 35.03 -16.32
CA GLY A 634 -46.44 35.56 -15.29
C GLY A 634 -45.84 36.72 -14.49
N GLU A 635 -46.69 37.46 -13.80
CA GLU A 635 -46.33 38.61 -12.95
C GLU A 635 -45.25 38.29 -11.90
N ASN A 636 -45.33 37.13 -11.23
CA ASN A 636 -44.33 36.72 -10.24
C ASN A 636 -42.95 36.51 -10.88
N THR A 637 -42.90 35.93 -12.09
CA THR A 637 -41.64 35.75 -12.84
C THR A 637 -41.04 37.09 -13.21
N ARG A 638 -41.88 38.04 -13.65
CA ARG A 638 -41.47 39.42 -13.93
C ARG A 638 -40.92 40.11 -12.68
N ALA A 639 -41.60 39.97 -11.54
CA ALA A 639 -41.22 40.61 -10.29
C ALA A 639 -39.89 40.07 -9.72
N ALA A 640 -39.60 38.79 -9.97
CA ALA A 640 -38.38 38.13 -9.49
C ALA A 640 -37.10 38.54 -10.26
N VAL A 641 -37.21 39.28 -11.37
CA VAL A 641 -36.07 39.60 -12.25
C VAL A 641 -36.06 41.09 -12.61
N SER A 642 -34.92 41.76 -12.40
CA SER A 642 -34.80 43.22 -12.58
C SER A 642 -33.96 43.64 -13.80
N ASP A 643 -33.13 42.76 -14.34
CA ASP A 643 -32.17 43.04 -15.41
C ASP A 643 -32.67 42.67 -16.82
N ILE A 644 -33.97 42.38 -16.96
CA ILE A 644 -34.65 42.03 -18.21
C ILE A 644 -35.68 43.10 -18.53
N VAL A 645 -35.74 43.51 -19.80
CA VAL A 645 -36.78 44.40 -20.32
C VAL A 645 -37.98 43.55 -20.70
N PHE A 646 -39.16 43.96 -20.21
CA PHE A 646 -40.41 43.26 -20.47
C PHE A 646 -41.41 44.16 -21.17
N ARG A 647 -42.14 43.58 -22.12
CA ARG A 647 -43.36 44.16 -22.69
C ARG A 647 -44.55 43.52 -21.98
N GLU A 648 -45.25 44.29 -21.14
CA GLU A 648 -46.60 43.89 -20.71
C GLU A 648 -47.48 43.64 -21.93
N LEU A 649 -48.08 42.46 -22.05
CA LEU A 649 -48.91 42.07 -23.19
C LEU A 649 -50.39 42.34 -22.93
N ASP A 650 -50.90 41.84 -21.80
CA ASP A 650 -52.30 42.01 -21.43
C ASP A 650 -52.54 41.63 -19.97
N ARG A 651 -53.77 41.85 -19.49
CA ARG A 651 -54.30 41.27 -18.26
C ARG A 651 -55.35 40.24 -18.66
N VAL A 652 -55.19 38.99 -18.19
CA VAL A 652 -56.00 37.87 -18.66
C VAL A 652 -56.59 37.06 -17.51
N ARG A 653 -57.81 36.55 -17.70
CA ARG A 653 -58.37 35.46 -16.89
C ARG A 653 -58.30 34.18 -17.71
N VAL A 654 -57.44 33.27 -17.29
CA VAL A 654 -57.31 31.95 -17.89
C VAL A 654 -58.28 30.97 -17.23
N LYS A 655 -58.81 30.03 -18.02
CA LYS A 655 -59.81 29.05 -17.58
C LYS A 655 -59.44 28.38 -16.25
N GLY A 656 -60.30 28.54 -15.23
CA GLY A 656 -60.10 27.96 -13.90
C GLY A 656 -59.35 28.87 -12.91
N LYS A 657 -59.19 30.16 -13.20
CA LYS A 657 -58.72 31.18 -12.27
C LYS A 657 -59.58 32.44 -12.37
N ASP A 658 -60.27 32.80 -11.30
CA ASP A 658 -61.17 33.97 -11.27
C ASP A 658 -60.40 35.31 -11.16
N VAL A 659 -59.15 35.24 -10.67
CA VAL A 659 -58.25 36.38 -10.53
C VAL A 659 -57.51 36.63 -11.83
N ALA A 660 -57.64 37.84 -12.35
CA ALA A 660 -56.94 38.28 -13.53
C ALA A 660 -55.44 38.45 -13.27
N VAL A 661 -54.62 37.84 -14.13
CA VAL A 661 -53.15 37.88 -14.07
C VAL A 661 -52.61 38.74 -15.19
N THR A 662 -51.62 39.57 -14.87
CA THR A 662 -50.89 40.33 -15.88
C THR A 662 -49.81 39.45 -16.50
N ILE A 663 -49.73 39.46 -17.83
CA ILE A 663 -48.79 38.65 -18.60
C ILE A 663 -47.80 39.54 -19.33
N PHE A 664 -46.56 39.08 -19.40
CA PHE A 664 -45.44 39.85 -19.92
C PHE A 664 -44.65 39.02 -20.93
N GLU A 665 -44.11 39.66 -21.94
CA GLU A 665 -43.11 39.07 -22.83
C GLU A 665 -41.72 39.58 -22.41
N PRO A 666 -40.75 38.69 -22.14
CA PRO A 666 -39.36 39.08 -21.97
C PRO A 666 -38.75 39.40 -23.34
N VAL A 667 -38.25 40.63 -23.51
CA VAL A 667 -37.73 41.11 -24.81
C VAL A 667 -36.23 40.86 -24.92
N GLY A 668 -35.51 40.97 -23.80
CA GLY A 668 -34.07 40.78 -23.75
C GLY A 668 -33.47 41.39 -22.48
N LEU A 669 -32.17 41.22 -22.31
CA LEU A 669 -31.43 41.86 -21.22
C LEU A 669 -31.45 43.39 -21.41
N ASP A 670 -31.53 44.15 -20.32
CA ASP A 670 -31.66 45.61 -20.37
C ASP A 670 -30.63 46.24 -21.32
N GLY A 671 -29.34 45.93 -21.19
CA GLY A 671 -28.30 46.46 -22.10
C GLY A 671 -28.34 45.99 -23.56
N GLU A 672 -29.11 44.96 -23.92
CA GLU A 672 -29.15 44.37 -25.27
C GLU A 672 -30.36 44.84 -26.10
N VAL A 673 -31.38 45.42 -25.47
CA VAL A 673 -32.59 45.85 -26.19
C VAL A 673 -32.36 47.21 -26.87
N GLU A 674 -32.52 47.22 -28.19
CA GLU A 674 -32.36 48.41 -29.03
C GLU A 674 -33.23 49.59 -28.55
N PRO A 675 -32.72 50.84 -28.57
CA PRO A 675 -33.47 52.01 -28.11
C PRO A 675 -34.79 52.23 -28.85
N GLU A 676 -34.86 51.88 -30.13
CA GLU A 676 -36.09 51.96 -30.93
C GLU A 676 -37.15 50.98 -30.43
N ARG A 677 -36.74 49.73 -30.13
CA ARG A 677 -37.61 48.70 -29.57
C ARG A 677 -38.19 49.11 -28.23
N ARG A 678 -37.40 49.77 -27.37
CA ARG A 678 -37.88 50.31 -26.08
C ARG A 678 -38.97 51.37 -26.26
N LYS A 679 -38.77 52.32 -27.18
CA LYS A 679 -39.77 53.36 -27.49
C LYS A 679 -41.07 52.76 -28.01
N ILE A 680 -41.00 51.69 -28.80
CA ILE A 680 -42.19 50.98 -29.28
C ILE A 680 -42.94 50.35 -28.10
N ILE A 681 -42.22 49.72 -27.16
CA ILE A 681 -42.82 49.13 -25.94
C ILE A 681 -43.49 50.21 -25.08
N GLU A 682 -42.85 51.36 -24.88
CA GLU A 682 -43.42 52.49 -24.14
C GLU A 682 -44.72 53.00 -24.79
N ARG A 683 -44.73 53.21 -26.11
CA ARG A 683 -45.94 53.60 -26.86
C ARG A 683 -47.04 52.54 -26.79
N TYR A 684 -46.65 51.27 -26.79
CA TYR A 684 -47.59 50.17 -26.60
C TYR A 684 -48.22 50.20 -25.21
N HIS A 685 -47.44 50.45 -24.15
CA HIS A 685 -47.96 50.59 -22.79
C HIS A 685 -48.89 51.80 -22.63
N GLU A 686 -48.59 52.92 -23.30
CA GLU A 686 -49.51 54.07 -23.38
C GLU A 686 -50.84 53.68 -24.05
N ALA A 687 -50.79 52.96 -25.17
CA ALA A 687 -51.98 52.46 -25.87
C ALA A 687 -52.80 51.49 -25.00
N LEU A 688 -52.13 50.59 -24.28
CA LEU A 688 -52.75 49.66 -23.33
C LEU A 688 -53.40 50.40 -22.14
N GLY A 689 -52.79 51.48 -21.67
CA GLY A 689 -53.36 52.37 -20.66
C GLY A 689 -54.66 53.03 -21.13
N LEU A 690 -54.69 53.53 -22.37
CA LEU A 690 -55.90 54.10 -22.99
C LEU A 690 -57.01 53.05 -23.14
N TYR A 691 -56.66 51.83 -23.54
CA TYR A 691 -57.59 50.70 -23.67
C TYR A 691 -58.24 50.34 -22.34
N ARG A 692 -57.44 50.20 -21.27
CA ARG A 692 -57.96 49.89 -19.93
C ARG A 692 -58.75 51.05 -19.32
N GLY A 693 -58.42 52.30 -19.68
CA GLY A 693 -59.19 53.49 -19.34
C GLY A 693 -60.48 53.67 -20.14
N GLN A 694 -60.86 52.71 -20.99
CA GLN A 694 -62.03 52.75 -21.88
C GLN A 694 -62.03 53.94 -22.86
N ASN A 695 -60.88 54.56 -23.13
CA ASN A 695 -60.73 55.58 -24.15
C ASN A 695 -60.56 54.92 -25.52
N TRP A 696 -61.67 54.40 -26.06
CA TRP A 696 -61.66 53.58 -27.27
C TRP A 696 -61.10 54.32 -28.49
N GLU A 697 -61.37 55.61 -28.64
CA GLU A 697 -60.90 56.42 -29.77
C GLU A 697 -59.38 56.70 -29.69
N GLY A 698 -58.88 56.96 -28.48
CA GLY A 698 -57.43 57.10 -28.23
C GLY A 698 -56.69 55.78 -28.44
N ALA A 699 -57.20 54.69 -27.86
CA ALA A 699 -56.61 53.35 -27.97
C ALA A 699 -56.60 52.85 -29.42
N GLU A 700 -57.70 53.01 -30.16
CA GLU A 700 -57.79 52.60 -31.57
C GLU A 700 -56.74 53.33 -32.42
N ARG A 701 -56.63 54.65 -32.32
CA ARG A 701 -55.59 55.42 -33.04
C ARG A 701 -54.18 54.95 -32.69
N ALA A 702 -53.89 54.77 -31.41
CA ALA A 702 -52.57 54.34 -30.96
C ALA A 702 -52.21 52.93 -31.47
N PHE A 703 -53.14 51.96 -31.37
CA PHE A 703 -52.92 50.61 -31.88
C PHE A 703 -52.88 50.54 -33.40
N THR A 704 -53.62 51.36 -34.15
CA THR A 704 -53.50 51.41 -35.63
C THR A 704 -52.11 51.87 -36.07
N VAL A 705 -51.54 52.87 -35.39
CA VAL A 705 -50.16 53.33 -35.68
C VAL A 705 -49.14 52.24 -35.37
N LEU A 706 -49.28 51.57 -34.22
CA LEU A 706 -48.39 50.48 -33.83
C LEU A 706 -48.56 49.25 -34.75
N ALA A 707 -49.77 48.97 -35.22
CA ALA A 707 -50.05 47.84 -36.12
C ALA A 707 -49.34 47.93 -37.48
N ALA A 708 -48.93 49.14 -37.90
CA ALA A 708 -48.13 49.33 -39.11
C ALA A 708 -46.68 48.81 -38.96
N ILE A 709 -46.21 48.59 -37.73
CA ILE A 709 -44.90 47.98 -37.45
C ILE A 709 -45.06 46.45 -37.54
N PRO A 710 -44.36 45.74 -38.44
CA PRO A 710 -44.57 44.31 -38.67
C PRO A 710 -44.48 43.45 -37.41
N SER A 711 -43.54 43.74 -36.51
CA SER A 711 -43.34 43.03 -35.24
C SER A 711 -44.46 43.23 -34.21
N GLU A 712 -45.24 44.30 -34.34
CA GLU A 712 -46.33 44.65 -33.41
C GLU A 712 -47.71 44.31 -33.98
N SER A 713 -47.77 44.07 -35.30
CA SER A 713 -49.00 43.93 -36.06
C SER A 713 -49.99 42.95 -35.43
N ARG A 714 -49.58 41.71 -35.16
CA ARG A 714 -50.50 40.67 -34.64
C ARG A 714 -51.12 41.05 -33.30
N LEU A 715 -50.29 41.49 -32.35
CA LEU A 715 -50.72 41.92 -31.02
C LEU A 715 -51.69 43.11 -31.10
N CYS A 716 -51.34 44.13 -31.88
CA CYS A 716 -52.16 45.33 -32.03
C CYS A 716 -53.50 45.04 -32.72
N HIS A 717 -53.53 44.15 -33.73
CA HIS A 717 -54.77 43.72 -34.37
C HIS A 717 -55.71 43.00 -33.39
N THR A 718 -55.17 42.17 -32.49
CA THR A 718 -55.97 41.54 -31.42
C THR A 718 -56.67 42.59 -30.55
N PHE A 719 -55.98 43.67 -30.18
CA PHE A 719 -56.59 44.77 -29.42
C PHE A 719 -57.59 45.59 -30.24
N LEU A 720 -57.32 45.87 -31.52
CA LEU A 720 -58.27 46.57 -32.40
C LEU A 720 -59.58 45.79 -32.56
N GLN A 721 -59.51 44.47 -32.73
CA GLN A 721 -60.69 43.61 -32.78
C GLN A 721 -61.47 43.63 -31.46
N ARG A 722 -60.77 43.57 -30.32
CA ARG A 722 -61.40 43.66 -28.99
C ARG A 722 -62.05 45.02 -28.74
N ILE A 723 -61.42 46.12 -29.16
CA ILE A 723 -62.00 47.47 -29.08
C ILE A 723 -63.31 47.53 -29.86
N ALA A 724 -63.37 46.94 -31.07
CA ALA A 724 -64.60 46.89 -31.85
C ALA A 724 -65.72 46.13 -31.12
N ILE A 725 -65.41 45.01 -30.48
CA ILE A 725 -66.36 44.20 -29.71
C ILE A 725 -66.83 44.95 -28.44
N LEU A 726 -65.89 45.49 -27.66
CA LEU A 726 -66.17 46.19 -26.42
C LEU A 726 -66.87 47.54 -26.64
N ARG A 727 -66.69 48.17 -27.81
CA ARG A 727 -67.46 49.35 -28.21
C ARG A 727 -68.93 49.00 -28.48
N ALA A 728 -69.18 47.84 -29.08
CA ALA A 728 -70.54 47.33 -29.29
C ALA A 728 -71.19 46.83 -27.98
N HIS A 729 -70.39 46.33 -27.03
CA HIS A 729 -70.82 45.82 -25.73
C HIS A 729 -69.93 46.39 -24.60
N PRO A 730 -70.20 47.63 -24.14
CA PRO A 730 -69.35 48.33 -23.17
C PRO A 730 -69.22 47.55 -21.86
N PRO A 731 -68.01 47.33 -21.35
CA PRO A 731 -67.83 46.70 -20.06
C PRO A 731 -68.24 47.69 -18.95
N GLY A 732 -68.93 47.20 -17.91
CA GLY A 732 -69.44 48.06 -16.82
C GLY A 732 -68.33 48.80 -16.05
N SER A 733 -68.70 49.74 -15.17
CA SER A 733 -67.76 50.56 -14.38
C SER A 733 -66.81 49.77 -13.45
N GLY A 734 -67.09 48.48 -13.22
CA GLY A 734 -66.25 47.56 -12.43
C GLY A 734 -65.31 46.69 -13.27
N TRP A 735 -65.09 47.00 -14.56
CA TRP A 735 -64.19 46.24 -15.41
C TRP A 735 -62.75 46.38 -14.97
N ASP A 736 -62.11 45.24 -14.71
CA ASP A 736 -60.72 45.17 -14.24
C ASP A 736 -59.69 45.15 -15.37
N GLY A 737 -60.12 45.47 -16.60
CA GLY A 737 -59.26 45.53 -17.78
C GLY A 737 -58.79 44.17 -18.29
N ALA A 738 -59.37 43.07 -17.77
CA ALA A 738 -58.94 41.72 -18.08
C ALA A 738 -59.76 41.08 -19.21
N PHE A 739 -59.09 40.35 -20.08
CA PHE A 739 -59.71 39.51 -21.10
C PHE A 739 -59.89 38.07 -20.60
N THR A 740 -61.10 37.51 -20.71
CA THR A 740 -61.41 36.16 -20.26
C THR A 740 -61.35 35.17 -21.41
N PHE A 741 -60.49 34.15 -21.30
CA PHE A 741 -60.45 33.04 -22.25
C PHE A 741 -61.44 31.94 -21.84
N GLU A 742 -62.39 31.59 -22.72
CA GLU A 742 -63.38 30.52 -22.47
C GLU A 742 -62.87 29.12 -22.87
N THR A 743 -61.89 29.07 -23.76
CA THR A 743 -61.20 27.84 -24.21
C THR A 743 -59.85 27.68 -23.53
N LYS A 744 -59.32 26.44 -23.56
CA LYS A 744 -57.99 26.10 -23.06
C LYS A 744 -56.90 26.62 -23.99
#